data_AF-A0E0C6-F1
#
_entry.id   AF-A0E0C6-F1
#
_cell.length_a   1.000
_cell.length_b   1.000
_cell.length_c   1.000
_cell.angle_alpha   90.00
_cell.angle_beta   90.00
_cell.angle_gamma   90.00
#
_symmetry.space_group_name_H-M   'P 1'
#
loop_
_entity.id
_entity.type
_entity.pdbx_description
1 polymer ?
#
loop_
_entity_poly.entity_id
_entity_poly.type
_entity_poly.pdbx_seq_one_letter_code
_entity_poly.pdbx_strand_id
1 'polypeptide(L)'
;MSQRKSLAQAHIKTVLISEARGKFKRCQLCQKEFGLLKPEHQCKRCRRAVCKQCSEHKIIYITETGPSKRPRRICNSCKDESDWIKKFIEQQKIVFGTNTVAVEWLQASGLTVEHANQEYEKAQNEQSPAKENNDYQKMKSELNSVMIELWLNLNFSLREFITYIIKDNERELLTQKISKVLGSLLIQYPDIGYSADQILITLFLLCFSSEASAYVLLTVLYSDIIPFNTYPSQLKQTPYDYLSETEKIAQVLEQAFKLKQNEVTLVKPFMRNKIQRYLQPFGINFFLLQTNFFLFNQMFLSPTLGYDNFLKCLASSFYTSIDEIKQFNQQFDEIEGQIMKGVTSVMIEKNYVQTKLIIFLSHSHGMTQSVIVSRPLEKNKETHQIKVEFHKDQKAQQQNEQNEEMLIYSVTQSNEFQNLRRKTVQIAQQPQVDEEKETLKKYIVQIEELLMTKHKLVSELQLQVKELQNQPLQIINKDVDQQILEDNDQLRKKISMKDLEIQALQEQKKYSDKIQEDNQNIINNLQKSNQEIYTSLNAQILQNQELQQQIADYKTLSSQASDNSMTPSQGERNYQINISLQSRQSEQELAQQMEQDRYKIFQLELQVNQLNKEYIALQQLNQDKLRIIGNLEVRLIQAEAAKREHEKFSSENVDIKKKLQNHELVIIQQAEQLQLLQQRYDLRLSELDDAKKERFQLAEELNLKNSQHSQIIQELQKQLADLQILHNSVSDQLNQALSINEKLKQLIIEKDNEISEYVKHLSERDLIIVALKDADLLMKDRNQHLTKQFEESESQLHKIQQEYKLHQDQLLSTQNQTQTLQEQLQKLFSEHQQISNQNTLLIIELEDFKLKSTKIDQQHIQLSETHKLTVNELDSLKQRFTQLLNDHNNVSEQYRLIQIQFEEERTNSVQVQEKNRIIDELKSQLLKLEETHQVTIKLHLTKIEELEILIITHEKGMSEFKSLSEIQKNQITDLLAQMAQLESERAEHIAKNQSLTIQLNANIERIHDVENQNNTLQSELQQLQKRFQESNHLNGEQKVLIIQLEERITVLIAEVKTKEGEIVKLIQVIESQKQSMIDYEELIRKLKAQIVELEKSNLRLKTTLKHYKELSKEMAEID
;
A
#
# COMPACT_ATOMS: atom_id res chain seq x y z
N MET A 1 11.04 -46.85 -14.02
CA MET A 1 10.21 -45.82 -14.68
C MET A 1 8.85 -46.33 -15.22
N SER A 2 8.43 -47.58 -14.95
CA SER A 2 7.16 -48.15 -15.46
C SER A 2 5.94 -48.00 -14.52
N GLN A 3 6.08 -47.38 -13.34
CA GLN A 3 5.03 -47.30 -12.31
C GLN A 3 4.37 -45.91 -12.13
N ARG A 4 4.40 -45.03 -13.15
CA ARG A 4 3.65 -43.74 -13.13
C ARG A 4 2.31 -43.79 -13.88
N LYS A 5 1.78 -44.97 -14.22
CA LYS A 5 0.63 -45.11 -15.15
C LYS A 5 -0.78 -45.03 -14.53
N SER A 6 -0.94 -44.75 -13.24
CA SER A 6 -2.29 -44.50 -12.68
C SER A 6 -2.31 -43.59 -11.46
N LEU A 7 -1.40 -42.60 -11.38
CA LEU A 7 -1.56 -41.56 -10.37
C LEU A 7 -2.85 -40.82 -10.68
N ALA A 8 -3.84 -41.03 -9.81
CA ALA A 8 -5.05 -40.23 -9.72
C ALA A 8 -4.69 -38.74 -9.88
N GLN A 9 -5.60 -38.00 -10.52
CA GLN A 9 -5.49 -36.58 -10.82
C GLN A 9 -4.85 -35.84 -9.62
N ALA A 10 -3.59 -35.43 -9.79
CA ALA A 10 -2.80 -34.73 -8.78
C ALA A 10 -3.62 -33.57 -8.17
N HIS A 11 -3.79 -33.56 -6.85
CA HIS A 11 -4.52 -32.54 -6.13
C HIS A 11 -3.85 -31.16 -6.24
N ILE A 12 -2.52 -31.13 -6.21
CA ILE A 12 -1.71 -29.91 -6.30
C ILE A 12 -1.05 -29.84 -7.66
N LYS A 13 -1.54 -28.88 -8.44
CA LYS A 13 -1.04 -28.63 -9.79
C LYS A 13 0.40 -28.10 -9.71
N THR A 14 1.30 -28.65 -10.53
CA THR A 14 2.72 -28.24 -10.61
C THR A 14 3.13 -27.83 -12.01
N VAL A 15 4.14 -26.97 -12.09
CA VAL A 15 4.81 -26.62 -13.34
C VAL A 15 5.75 -27.74 -13.72
N LEU A 16 5.42 -28.47 -14.79
CA LEU A 16 6.24 -29.58 -15.27
C LEU A 16 7.48 -29.05 -15.98
N ILE A 17 8.64 -29.19 -15.35
CA ILE A 17 9.94 -28.91 -16.00
C ILE A 17 10.50 -30.25 -16.50
N SER A 18 10.44 -30.49 -17.81
CA SER A 18 11.00 -31.71 -18.40
C SER A 18 12.46 -31.96 -17.97
N GLU A 19 12.72 -33.15 -17.44
CA GLU A 19 14.08 -33.58 -17.09
C GLU A 19 14.93 -33.85 -18.35
N ALA A 20 14.29 -34.36 -19.40
CA ALA A 20 14.89 -34.74 -20.67
C ALA A 20 14.72 -33.60 -21.69
N ARG A 21 15.62 -32.62 -21.62
CA ARG A 21 15.48 -31.36 -22.38
C ARG A 21 16.28 -31.28 -23.68
N GLY A 22 16.86 -32.39 -24.15
CA GLY A 22 17.78 -32.38 -25.29
C GLY A 22 19.00 -31.46 -25.08
N LYS A 23 19.79 -31.25 -26.14
CA LYS A 23 20.82 -30.20 -26.18
C LYS A 23 20.23 -28.94 -26.77
N PHE A 24 20.42 -27.79 -26.12
CA PHE A 24 20.02 -26.51 -26.68
C PHE A 24 21.14 -25.95 -27.57
N LYS A 25 20.79 -25.08 -28.52
CA LYS A 25 21.78 -24.37 -29.36
C LYS A 25 22.29 -23.09 -28.71
N ARG A 26 21.50 -22.49 -27.79
CA ARG A 26 21.77 -21.18 -27.18
C ARG A 26 21.51 -21.19 -25.68
N CYS A 27 22.28 -20.40 -24.95
CA CYS A 27 22.08 -20.13 -23.53
C CYS A 27 20.73 -19.45 -23.31
N GLN A 28 19.88 -20.02 -22.45
CA GLN A 28 18.54 -19.47 -22.16
C GLN A 28 18.56 -18.19 -21.30
N LEU A 29 19.74 -17.71 -20.89
CA LEU A 29 19.88 -16.43 -20.19
C LEU A 29 20.47 -15.36 -21.08
N CYS A 30 21.65 -15.58 -21.65
CA CYS A 30 22.35 -14.56 -22.47
C CYS A 30 22.20 -14.76 -23.97
N GLN A 31 21.44 -15.76 -24.43
CA GLN A 31 21.18 -16.11 -25.84
C GLN A 31 22.42 -16.43 -26.69
N LYS A 32 23.63 -16.43 -26.10
CA LYS A 32 24.87 -16.84 -26.78
C LYS A 32 24.83 -18.31 -27.18
N GLU A 33 25.29 -18.61 -28.38
CA GLU A 33 25.35 -19.98 -28.90
C GLU A 33 26.34 -20.85 -28.13
N PHE A 34 25.96 -22.11 -27.93
CA PHE A 34 26.85 -23.13 -27.40
C PHE A 34 27.77 -23.65 -28.51
N GLY A 35 29.00 -23.99 -28.14
CA GLY A 35 29.99 -24.54 -29.06
C GLY A 35 31.08 -25.30 -28.30
N LEU A 36 32.12 -25.75 -29.00
CA LEU A 36 33.22 -26.51 -28.39
C LEU A 36 33.88 -25.77 -27.23
N LEU A 37 34.07 -24.46 -27.36
CA LEU A 37 34.70 -23.61 -26.33
C LEU A 37 33.71 -23.13 -25.25
N LYS A 38 32.40 -23.25 -25.50
CA LYS A 38 31.33 -22.80 -24.61
C LYS A 38 30.34 -23.95 -24.42
N PRO A 39 30.72 -24.97 -23.61
CA PRO A 39 29.85 -26.12 -23.40
C PRO A 39 28.54 -25.69 -22.74
N GLU A 40 27.47 -26.40 -23.09
CA GLU A 40 26.20 -26.29 -22.41
C GLU A 40 26.33 -26.83 -20.97
N HIS A 41 25.82 -26.08 -20.00
CA HIS A 41 25.59 -26.55 -18.64
C HIS A 41 24.09 -26.55 -18.33
N GLN A 42 23.67 -27.45 -17.45
CA GLN A 42 22.31 -27.48 -16.94
C GLN A 42 22.30 -26.94 -15.50
N CYS A 43 21.51 -25.89 -15.26
CA CYS A 43 21.21 -25.44 -13.89
C CYS A 43 20.53 -26.57 -13.12
N LYS A 44 21.05 -26.99 -11.96
CA LYS A 44 20.43 -28.09 -11.20
C LYS A 44 19.15 -27.70 -10.45
N ARG A 45 18.91 -26.40 -10.24
CA ARG A 45 17.68 -25.85 -9.62
C ARG A 45 16.53 -25.73 -10.64
N CYS A 46 16.64 -24.83 -11.63
CA CYS A 46 15.57 -24.58 -12.62
C CYS A 46 15.68 -25.34 -13.96
N ARG A 47 16.72 -26.16 -14.13
CA ARG A 47 16.98 -26.97 -15.36
C ARG A 47 17.22 -26.18 -16.65
N ARG A 48 17.46 -24.86 -16.59
CA ARG A 48 17.87 -24.06 -17.77
C ARG A 48 19.21 -24.49 -18.38
N ALA A 49 19.36 -24.25 -19.69
CA ALA A 49 20.59 -24.42 -20.46
C ALA A 49 21.34 -23.12 -20.36
N VAL A 50 22.51 -23.17 -19.77
CA VAL A 50 23.29 -21.99 -19.43
C VAL A 50 24.75 -22.20 -19.79
N CYS A 51 25.42 -21.13 -20.22
CA CYS A 51 26.87 -21.17 -20.42
C CYS A 51 27.60 -21.08 -19.07
N LYS A 52 28.92 -21.29 -19.08
CA LYS A 52 29.76 -21.21 -17.87
C LYS A 52 29.62 -19.87 -17.14
N GLN A 53 29.58 -18.75 -17.87
CA GLN A 53 29.45 -17.39 -17.31
C GLN A 53 28.09 -17.17 -16.63
N CYS A 54 27.00 -17.69 -17.21
CA CYS A 54 25.66 -17.57 -16.63
C CYS A 54 25.37 -18.60 -15.53
N SER A 55 26.37 -19.37 -15.10
CA SER A 55 26.23 -20.41 -14.09
C SER A 55 27.50 -20.62 -13.29
N GLU A 56 28.18 -19.53 -12.93
CA GLU A 56 29.47 -19.56 -12.26
C GLU A 56 29.40 -20.21 -10.87
N HIS A 57 28.27 -20.02 -10.18
CA HIS A 57 28.07 -20.44 -8.81
C HIS A 57 27.73 -21.93 -8.64
N LYS A 58 28.26 -22.53 -7.58
CA LYS A 58 27.85 -23.84 -7.07
C LYS A 58 27.34 -23.69 -5.65
N ILE A 59 26.09 -24.09 -5.39
CA ILE A 59 25.49 -24.01 -4.05
C ILE A 59 24.86 -25.35 -3.67
N ILE A 60 24.69 -25.58 -2.37
CA ILE A 60 23.75 -26.60 -1.88
C ILE A 60 22.34 -26.03 -2.14
N TYR A 61 21.56 -26.70 -2.97
CA TYR A 61 20.18 -26.30 -3.28
C TYR A 61 19.20 -27.34 -2.73
N ILE A 62 17.95 -26.93 -2.51
CA ILE A 62 16.92 -27.81 -1.98
C ILE A 62 16.32 -28.65 -3.12
N THR A 63 16.39 -29.97 -3.00
CA THR A 63 15.74 -30.94 -3.89
C THR A 63 14.42 -31.43 -3.28
N GLU A 64 13.70 -32.29 -4.00
CA GLU A 64 12.50 -32.99 -3.49
C GLU A 64 12.79 -33.82 -2.22
N THR A 65 14.05 -34.21 -2.03
CA THR A 65 14.51 -35.03 -0.90
C THR A 65 15.28 -34.22 0.15
N GLY A 66 15.14 -32.89 0.14
CA GLY A 66 15.85 -31.98 1.06
C GLY A 66 17.13 -31.38 0.48
N PRO A 67 18.03 -30.83 1.30
CA PRO A 67 19.26 -30.20 0.82
C PRO A 67 20.16 -31.16 0.02
N SER A 68 20.68 -30.71 -1.12
CA SER A 68 21.56 -31.53 -1.94
C SER A 68 22.87 -31.86 -1.21
N LYS A 69 23.28 -33.14 -1.17
CA LYS A 69 24.50 -33.59 -0.46
C LYS A 69 25.81 -32.92 -0.88
N ARG A 70 25.88 -32.34 -2.08
CA ARG A 70 27.09 -31.69 -2.63
C ARG A 70 26.69 -30.40 -3.34
N PRO A 71 27.49 -29.32 -3.26
CA PRO A 71 27.25 -28.11 -4.04
C PRO A 71 27.12 -28.43 -5.54
N ARG A 72 26.03 -27.97 -6.15
CA ARG A 72 25.75 -28.16 -7.57
C ARG A 72 25.69 -26.83 -8.30
N ARG A 73 26.05 -26.85 -9.59
CA ARG A 73 26.03 -25.67 -10.44
C ARG A 73 24.59 -25.19 -10.66
N ILE A 74 24.36 -23.91 -10.44
CA ILE A 74 23.09 -23.23 -10.71
C ILE A 74 23.30 -22.02 -11.61
N CYS A 75 22.25 -21.54 -12.26
CA CYS A 75 22.32 -20.33 -13.07
C CYS A 75 22.28 -19.07 -12.21
N ASN A 76 22.75 -17.94 -12.73
CA ASN A 76 22.81 -16.67 -12.00
C ASN A 76 21.43 -16.22 -11.52
N SER A 77 20.39 -16.29 -12.38
CA SER A 77 19.00 -16.01 -11.97
C SER A 77 18.51 -16.88 -10.79
N CYS A 78 18.93 -18.16 -10.72
CA CYS A 78 18.63 -19.00 -9.56
C CYS A 78 19.49 -18.68 -8.33
N LYS A 79 20.67 -18.12 -8.50
CA LYS A 79 21.52 -17.67 -7.40
C LYS A 79 20.92 -16.40 -6.80
N ASP A 80 20.58 -15.44 -7.65
CA ASP A 80 19.96 -14.16 -7.28
C ASP A 80 18.66 -14.38 -6.51
N GLU A 81 17.77 -15.27 -7.00
CA GLU A 81 16.54 -15.63 -6.26
C GLU A 81 16.83 -16.30 -4.91
N SER A 82 17.84 -17.19 -4.83
CA SER A 82 18.20 -17.85 -3.56
C SER A 82 18.74 -16.84 -2.54
N ASP A 83 19.56 -15.90 -2.98
CA ASP A 83 20.06 -14.82 -2.15
C ASP A 83 18.95 -13.86 -1.72
N TRP A 84 18.05 -13.52 -2.65
CA TRP A 84 16.88 -12.70 -2.36
C TRP A 84 15.99 -13.36 -1.30
N ILE A 85 15.67 -14.65 -1.42
CA ILE A 85 14.88 -15.39 -0.42
C ILE A 85 15.52 -15.28 0.97
N LYS A 86 16.84 -15.47 1.09
CA LYS A 86 17.54 -15.38 2.38
C LYS A 86 17.49 -13.99 2.97
N LYS A 87 17.81 -12.98 2.16
CA LYS A 87 17.73 -11.57 2.57
C LYS A 87 16.32 -11.18 2.96
N PHE A 88 15.32 -11.64 2.22
CA PHE A 88 13.92 -11.36 2.47
C PHE A 88 13.45 -11.95 3.80
N ILE A 89 13.81 -13.22 4.09
CA ILE A 89 13.54 -13.84 5.40
C ILE A 89 14.19 -13.03 6.54
N GLU A 90 15.45 -12.65 6.38
CA GLU A 90 16.20 -11.90 7.40
C GLU A 90 15.64 -10.49 7.63
N GLN A 91 15.39 -9.73 6.55
CA GLN A 91 14.89 -8.36 6.59
C GLN A 91 13.48 -8.28 7.16
N GLN A 92 12.58 -9.17 6.72
CA GLN A 92 11.19 -9.21 7.17
C GLN A 92 11.01 -10.04 8.46
N LYS A 93 12.11 -10.55 9.04
CA LYS A 93 12.13 -11.41 10.23
C LYS A 93 11.10 -12.54 10.14
N ILE A 94 11.02 -13.20 8.98
CA ILE A 94 10.01 -14.20 8.69
C ILE A 94 10.23 -15.42 9.57
N VAL A 95 9.23 -15.71 10.41
CA VAL A 95 9.17 -16.89 11.26
C VAL A 95 7.83 -17.58 11.02
N PHE A 96 7.88 -18.87 10.70
CA PHE A 96 6.68 -19.66 10.42
C PHE A 96 5.68 -19.61 11.58
N GLY A 97 4.41 -19.31 11.28
CA GLY A 97 3.36 -19.22 12.29
C GLY A 97 3.44 -17.98 13.20
N THR A 98 4.16 -16.93 12.79
CA THR A 98 4.27 -15.66 13.52
C THR A 98 3.85 -14.50 12.62
N ASN A 99 3.24 -13.47 13.20
CA ASN A 99 2.84 -12.27 12.47
C ASN A 99 4.04 -11.44 12.04
N THR A 100 4.23 -11.33 10.73
CA THR A 100 5.24 -10.47 10.09
C THR A 100 4.53 -9.52 9.12
N VAL A 101 4.62 -9.76 7.81
CA VAL A 101 3.95 -8.96 6.78
C VAL A 101 2.41 -8.98 6.93
N ALA A 102 1.87 -10.04 7.53
CA ALA A 102 0.43 -10.17 7.77
C ALA A 102 -0.17 -9.02 8.60
N VAL A 103 0.62 -8.32 9.40
CA VAL A 103 0.15 -7.14 10.16
C VAL A 103 -0.30 -6.04 9.21
N GLU A 104 0.49 -5.74 8.18
CA GLU A 104 0.15 -4.72 7.17
C GLU A 104 -1.07 -5.13 6.35
N TRP A 105 -1.19 -6.42 6.01
CA TRP A 105 -2.36 -6.95 5.28
C TRP A 105 -3.66 -6.86 6.09
N LEU A 106 -3.59 -7.14 7.39
CA LEU A 106 -4.74 -6.96 8.30
C LEU A 106 -5.10 -5.47 8.43
N GLN A 107 -4.10 -4.61 8.63
CA GLN A 107 -4.31 -3.16 8.75
C GLN A 107 -4.95 -2.56 7.49
N ALA A 108 -4.51 -2.98 6.31
CA ALA A 108 -5.11 -2.56 5.03
C ALA A 108 -6.59 -2.98 4.88
N SER A 109 -7.01 -4.01 5.62
CA SER A 109 -8.40 -4.48 5.71
C SER A 109 -9.17 -3.84 6.88
N GLY A 110 -8.57 -2.90 7.61
CA GLY A 110 -9.14 -2.26 8.80
C GLY A 110 -9.17 -3.16 10.04
N LEU A 111 -8.34 -4.20 10.09
CA LEU A 111 -8.32 -5.20 11.17
C LEU A 111 -7.00 -5.14 11.95
N THR A 112 -7.03 -5.56 13.22
CA THR A 112 -5.84 -5.70 14.06
C THR A 112 -5.52 -7.15 14.36
N VAL A 113 -4.33 -7.41 14.91
CA VAL A 113 -3.92 -8.76 15.34
C VAL A 113 -4.79 -9.25 16.50
N GLU A 114 -5.17 -8.36 17.43
CA GLU A 114 -6.04 -8.67 18.56
C GLU A 114 -7.43 -9.09 18.09
N HIS A 115 -7.99 -8.37 17.12
CA HIS A 115 -9.25 -8.74 16.50
C HIS A 115 -9.15 -10.13 15.83
N ALA A 116 -8.04 -10.40 15.13
CA ALA A 116 -7.82 -11.70 14.51
C ALA A 116 -7.75 -12.83 15.55
N ASN A 117 -7.09 -12.61 16.69
CA ASN A 117 -7.07 -13.57 17.79
C ASN A 117 -8.48 -13.84 18.35
N GLN A 118 -9.27 -12.79 18.58
CA GLN A 118 -10.63 -12.92 19.09
C GLN A 118 -11.55 -13.70 18.14
N GLU A 119 -11.53 -13.36 16.85
CA GLU A 119 -12.35 -14.07 15.84
C GLU A 119 -11.91 -15.54 15.72
N TYR A 120 -10.61 -15.80 15.74
CA TYR A 120 -10.09 -17.16 15.64
C TYR A 120 -10.41 -18.01 16.87
N GLU A 121 -10.27 -17.47 18.08
CA GLU A 121 -10.65 -18.16 19.33
C GLU A 121 -12.15 -18.47 19.35
N LYS A 122 -12.99 -17.51 18.94
CA LYS A 122 -14.42 -17.73 18.79
C LYS A 122 -14.69 -18.87 17.80
N ALA A 123 -14.06 -18.83 16.63
CA ALA A 123 -14.24 -19.85 15.60
C ALA A 123 -13.78 -21.24 16.07
N GLN A 124 -12.71 -21.33 16.86
CA GLN A 124 -12.21 -22.58 17.44
C GLN A 124 -13.15 -23.14 18.53
N ASN A 125 -13.68 -22.29 19.40
CA ASN A 125 -14.61 -22.70 20.46
C ASN A 125 -15.93 -23.24 19.89
N GLU A 126 -16.39 -22.66 18.79
CA GLU A 126 -17.61 -23.06 18.08
C GLU A 126 -17.44 -24.35 17.23
N GLN A 127 -16.25 -24.96 17.15
CA GLN A 127 -16.04 -26.20 16.38
C GLN A 127 -16.71 -27.45 17.01
N SER A 128 -17.08 -27.39 18.29
CA SER A 128 -17.52 -28.57 19.06
C SER A 128 -18.82 -29.25 18.53
N PRO A 129 -19.88 -28.51 18.11
CA PRO A 129 -21.09 -29.10 17.53
C PRO A 129 -21.04 -29.28 16.00
N ALA A 130 -20.13 -28.60 15.29
CA ALA A 130 -20.14 -28.52 13.82
C ALA A 130 -19.30 -29.60 13.09
N LYS A 131 -18.97 -30.70 13.78
CA LYS A 131 -18.16 -31.80 13.20
C LYS A 131 -18.83 -32.53 12.03
N GLU A 132 -20.11 -32.29 11.77
CA GLU A 132 -20.86 -32.93 10.67
C GLU A 132 -20.68 -32.25 9.31
N ASN A 133 -19.92 -31.16 9.20
CA ASN A 133 -19.66 -30.54 7.91
C ASN A 133 -18.86 -31.47 6.98
N ASN A 134 -19.49 -31.91 5.88
CA ASN A 134 -18.92 -32.83 4.90
C ASN A 134 -17.59 -32.33 4.30
N ASP A 135 -17.48 -31.04 4.00
CA ASP A 135 -16.27 -30.46 3.40
C ASP A 135 -15.11 -30.36 4.41
N TYR A 136 -15.41 -30.12 5.70
CA TYR A 136 -14.41 -30.22 6.77
C TYR A 136 -13.89 -31.67 6.93
N GLN A 137 -14.79 -32.65 6.93
CA GLN A 137 -14.40 -34.06 7.04
C GLN A 137 -13.56 -34.51 5.83
N LYS A 138 -13.96 -34.08 4.63
CA LYS A 138 -13.21 -34.31 3.41
C LYS A 138 -11.81 -33.71 3.50
N MET A 139 -11.71 -32.42 3.88
CA MET A 139 -10.42 -31.75 4.11
C MET A 139 -9.53 -32.54 5.06
N LYS A 140 -10.07 -32.93 6.22
CA LYS A 140 -9.31 -33.66 7.24
C LYS A 140 -8.82 -35.03 6.73
N SER A 141 -9.65 -35.74 5.95
CA SER A 141 -9.30 -37.05 5.38
C SER A 141 -8.22 -36.96 4.29
N GLU A 142 -8.22 -35.88 3.49
CA GLU A 142 -7.29 -35.69 2.38
C GLU A 142 -6.01 -34.94 2.77
N LEU A 143 -6.01 -34.21 3.90
CA LEU A 143 -4.93 -33.31 4.27
C LEU A 143 -3.54 -33.97 4.22
N ASN A 144 -3.38 -35.17 4.78
CA ASN A 144 -2.09 -35.86 4.78
C ASN A 144 -1.62 -36.23 3.37
N SER A 145 -2.51 -36.73 2.50
CA SER A 145 -2.14 -37.08 1.12
C SER A 145 -1.83 -35.84 0.30
N VAL A 146 -2.62 -34.77 0.45
CA VAL A 146 -2.39 -33.49 -0.22
C VAL A 146 -1.08 -32.86 0.24
N MET A 147 -0.73 -32.92 1.54
CA MET A 147 0.54 -32.41 2.04
C MET A 147 1.74 -33.17 1.45
N ILE A 148 1.68 -34.50 1.37
CA ILE A 148 2.74 -35.30 0.74
C ILE A 148 2.91 -34.89 -0.73
N GLU A 149 1.80 -34.76 -1.45
CA GLU A 149 1.80 -34.34 -2.84
C GLU A 149 2.36 -32.93 -3.00
N LEU A 150 1.91 -31.99 -2.17
CA LEU A 150 2.36 -30.60 -2.15
C LEU A 150 3.88 -30.54 -2.09
N TRP A 151 4.51 -31.23 -1.14
CA TRP A 151 5.98 -31.22 -0.99
C TRP A 151 6.73 -31.68 -2.25
N LEU A 152 6.23 -32.72 -2.91
CA LEU A 152 6.80 -33.25 -4.14
C LEU A 152 6.59 -32.30 -5.32
N ASN A 153 5.48 -31.55 -5.32
CA ASN A 153 5.02 -30.74 -6.43
C ASN A 153 5.31 -29.23 -6.27
N LEU A 154 5.90 -28.79 -5.15
CA LEU A 154 6.35 -27.41 -4.98
C LEU A 154 7.44 -27.03 -6.00
N ASN A 155 7.32 -25.83 -6.58
CA ASN A 155 8.33 -25.25 -7.43
C ASN A 155 9.60 -24.97 -6.61
N PHE A 156 10.74 -24.90 -7.30
CA PHE A 156 12.05 -24.81 -6.63
C PHE A 156 12.21 -23.54 -5.78
N SER A 157 11.44 -22.48 -6.04
CA SER A 157 11.54 -21.20 -5.33
C SER A 157 10.80 -21.29 -4.00
N LEU A 158 9.53 -21.71 -4.07
CA LEU A 158 8.68 -21.86 -2.90
C LEU A 158 9.16 -23.00 -1.99
N ARG A 159 9.66 -24.10 -2.57
CA ARG A 159 10.25 -25.20 -1.79
C ARG A 159 11.45 -24.73 -0.97
N GLU A 160 12.34 -23.95 -1.57
CA GLU A 160 13.53 -23.44 -0.87
C GLU A 160 13.15 -22.49 0.27
N PHE A 161 12.23 -21.57 0.01
CA PHE A 161 11.69 -20.68 1.04
C PHE A 161 11.09 -21.43 2.22
N ILE A 162 10.15 -22.34 1.95
CA ILE A 162 9.48 -23.11 3.00
C ILE A 162 10.49 -23.95 3.79
N THR A 163 11.50 -24.52 3.13
CA THR A 163 12.56 -25.28 3.82
C THR A 163 13.43 -24.41 4.73
N TYR A 164 13.58 -23.12 4.43
CA TYR A 164 14.32 -22.21 5.31
C TYR A 164 13.52 -21.77 6.54
N ILE A 165 12.20 -21.64 6.44
CA ILE A 165 11.37 -21.15 7.54
C ILE A 165 10.72 -22.26 8.37
N ILE A 166 10.50 -23.46 7.80
CA ILE A 166 9.92 -24.61 8.51
C ILE A 166 11.02 -25.63 8.79
N LYS A 167 11.25 -25.95 10.06
CA LYS A 167 12.23 -26.97 10.44
C LYS A 167 11.68 -28.38 10.19
N ASP A 168 12.55 -29.34 9.89
CA ASP A 168 12.12 -30.72 9.53
C ASP A 168 11.27 -31.40 10.61
N ASN A 169 11.45 -31.06 11.88
CA ASN A 169 10.69 -31.57 13.02
C ASN A 169 9.29 -30.94 13.16
N GLU A 170 8.94 -29.93 12.37
CA GLU A 170 7.68 -29.18 12.49
C GLU A 170 6.62 -29.60 11.45
N ARG A 171 6.87 -30.64 10.63
CA ARG A 171 5.91 -31.05 9.59
C ARG A 171 4.56 -31.51 10.15
N GLU A 172 4.58 -32.23 11.26
CA GLU A 172 3.33 -32.66 11.92
C GLU A 172 2.58 -31.47 12.51
N LEU A 173 3.32 -30.56 13.16
CA LEU A 173 2.77 -29.30 13.68
C LEU A 173 2.14 -28.47 12.55
N LEU A 174 2.81 -28.36 11.40
CA LEU A 174 2.28 -27.67 10.22
C LEU A 174 0.93 -28.25 9.77
N THR A 175 0.83 -29.58 9.65
CA THR A 175 -0.42 -30.25 9.30
C THR A 175 -1.52 -29.91 10.31
N GLN A 176 -1.20 -29.91 11.60
CA GLN A 176 -2.14 -29.52 12.66
C GLN A 176 -2.58 -28.05 12.52
N LYS A 177 -1.65 -27.12 12.28
CA LYS A 177 -1.95 -25.69 12.08
C LYS A 177 -2.86 -25.45 10.87
N ILE A 178 -2.56 -26.07 9.73
CA ILE A 178 -3.41 -25.99 8.53
C ILE A 178 -4.81 -26.54 8.84
N SER A 179 -4.89 -27.72 9.47
CA SER A 179 -6.16 -28.34 9.84
C SER A 179 -7.01 -27.43 10.73
N LYS A 180 -6.41 -26.76 11.72
CA LYS A 180 -7.11 -25.83 12.60
C LYS A 180 -7.58 -24.57 11.87
N VAL A 181 -6.70 -23.92 11.10
CA VAL A 181 -7.00 -22.68 10.38
C VAL A 181 -8.05 -22.89 9.30
N LEU A 182 -7.80 -23.81 8.38
CA LEU A 182 -8.73 -24.12 7.29
C LEU A 182 -10.00 -24.80 7.82
N GLY A 183 -9.88 -25.61 8.88
CA GLY A 183 -11.03 -26.22 9.52
C GLY A 183 -11.97 -25.20 10.16
N SER A 184 -11.44 -24.20 10.87
CA SER A 184 -12.23 -23.08 11.38
C SER A 184 -12.96 -22.35 10.25
N LEU A 185 -12.28 -22.08 9.13
CA LEU A 185 -12.89 -21.40 7.98
C LEU A 185 -14.06 -22.19 7.40
N LEU A 186 -13.85 -23.49 7.13
CA LEU A 186 -14.87 -24.35 6.52
C LEU A 186 -16.08 -24.60 7.42
N ILE A 187 -15.86 -24.64 8.74
CA ILE A 187 -16.93 -24.78 9.73
C ILE A 187 -17.77 -23.51 9.81
N GLN A 188 -17.13 -22.34 9.87
CA GLN A 188 -17.81 -21.05 9.99
C GLN A 188 -18.49 -20.61 8.70
N TYR A 189 -17.88 -20.94 7.55
CA TYR A 189 -18.34 -20.53 6.23
C TYR A 189 -18.47 -21.74 5.29
N PRO A 190 -19.47 -22.62 5.51
CA PRO A 190 -19.67 -23.82 4.71
C PRO A 190 -19.88 -23.51 3.22
N ASP A 191 -20.42 -22.33 2.91
CA ASP A 191 -20.65 -21.86 1.54
C ASP A 191 -19.37 -21.64 0.75
N ILE A 192 -18.19 -21.55 1.37
CA ILE A 192 -16.91 -21.53 0.63
C ILE A 192 -16.65 -22.91 0.02
N GLY A 193 -16.86 -23.95 0.81
CA GLY A 193 -16.54 -25.33 0.48
C GLY A 193 -15.03 -25.61 0.39
N TYR A 194 -14.70 -26.90 0.35
CA TYR A 194 -13.30 -27.37 0.37
C TYR A 194 -12.73 -27.66 -1.04
N SER A 195 -11.50 -27.18 -1.28
CA SER A 195 -10.60 -27.61 -2.35
C SER A 195 -9.15 -27.82 -1.84
N ALA A 196 -8.38 -28.70 -2.50
CA ALA A 196 -7.00 -28.96 -2.11
C ALA A 196 -6.08 -27.72 -2.25
N ASP A 197 -6.37 -26.81 -3.19
CA ASP A 197 -5.61 -25.57 -3.37
C ASP A 197 -5.67 -24.67 -2.12
N GLN A 198 -6.72 -24.74 -1.31
CA GLN A 198 -6.82 -24.01 -0.05
C GLN A 198 -5.76 -24.44 0.98
N ILE A 199 -5.30 -25.69 0.95
CA ILE A 199 -4.20 -26.15 1.81
C ILE A 199 -2.92 -25.38 1.45
N LEU A 200 -2.66 -25.18 0.15
CA LEU A 200 -1.51 -24.42 -0.34
C LEU A 200 -1.61 -22.93 0.00
N ILE A 201 -2.80 -22.32 -0.13
CA ILE A 201 -3.04 -20.92 0.27
C ILE A 201 -2.84 -20.76 1.78
N THR A 202 -3.40 -21.67 2.58
CA THR A 202 -3.27 -21.66 4.05
C THR A 202 -1.81 -21.79 4.48
N LEU A 203 -1.06 -22.72 3.86
CA LEU A 203 0.38 -22.86 4.06
C LEU A 203 1.12 -21.57 3.73
N PHE A 204 0.82 -20.94 2.60
CA PHE A 204 1.45 -19.70 2.17
C PHE A 204 1.20 -18.57 3.17
N LEU A 205 -0.03 -18.38 3.65
CA LEU A 205 -0.36 -17.35 4.64
C LEU A 205 0.33 -17.63 5.99
N LEU A 206 0.35 -18.88 6.46
CA LEU A 206 1.06 -19.29 7.68
C LEU A 206 2.58 -19.06 7.61
N CYS A 207 3.16 -18.89 6.42
CA CYS A 207 4.56 -18.48 6.29
C CYS A 207 4.79 -17.04 6.78
N PHE A 208 3.77 -16.18 6.79
CA PHE A 208 3.86 -14.75 7.11
C PHE A 208 3.01 -14.33 8.32
N SER A 209 2.20 -15.24 8.86
CA SER A 209 1.19 -14.94 9.89
C SER A 209 1.12 -16.00 10.98
N SER A 210 0.52 -15.63 12.12
CA SER A 210 0.02 -16.59 13.12
C SER A 210 -1.19 -17.37 12.58
N GLU A 211 -1.63 -18.39 13.31
CA GLU A 211 -2.84 -19.15 12.98
C GLU A 211 -4.08 -18.25 12.94
N ALA A 212 -4.21 -17.35 13.91
CA ALA A 212 -5.33 -16.41 14.00
C ALA A 212 -5.36 -15.42 12.84
N SER A 213 -4.22 -14.82 12.54
CA SER A 213 -4.10 -13.89 11.41
C SER A 213 -4.24 -14.60 10.06
N ALA A 214 -3.77 -15.85 9.92
CA ALA A 214 -4.00 -16.65 8.71
C ALA A 214 -5.50 -16.93 8.50
N TYR A 215 -6.21 -17.28 9.56
CA TYR A 215 -7.65 -17.51 9.53
C TYR A 215 -8.41 -16.27 9.07
N VAL A 216 -8.14 -15.11 9.68
CA VAL A 216 -8.81 -13.86 9.30
C VAL A 216 -8.43 -13.41 7.90
N LEU A 217 -7.17 -13.55 7.48
CA LEU A 217 -6.76 -13.23 6.11
C LEU A 217 -7.43 -14.17 5.08
N LEU A 218 -7.65 -15.45 5.40
CA LEU A 218 -8.46 -16.34 4.57
C LEU A 218 -9.92 -15.87 4.51
N THR A 219 -10.49 -15.45 5.64
CA THR A 219 -11.86 -14.90 5.68
C THR A 219 -11.96 -13.65 4.80
N VAL A 220 -11.04 -12.68 4.92
CA VAL A 220 -10.96 -11.49 4.05
C VAL A 220 -10.80 -11.89 2.59
N LEU A 221 -9.91 -12.86 2.31
CA LEU A 221 -9.68 -13.34 0.96
C LEU A 221 -10.97 -13.86 0.32
N TYR A 222 -11.74 -14.70 1.01
CA TYR A 222 -13.00 -15.19 0.45
C TYR A 222 -14.10 -14.12 0.45
N SER A 223 -14.32 -13.42 1.56
CA SER A 223 -15.44 -12.48 1.72
C SER A 223 -15.31 -11.18 0.91
N ASP A 224 -14.12 -10.60 0.87
CA ASP A 224 -13.91 -9.23 0.37
C ASP A 224 -13.17 -9.22 -0.99
N ILE A 225 -12.38 -10.25 -1.28
CA ILE A 225 -11.51 -10.30 -2.48
C ILE A 225 -12.10 -11.23 -3.54
N ILE A 226 -12.32 -12.50 -3.22
CA ILE A 226 -12.67 -13.53 -4.20
C ILE A 226 -14.16 -13.43 -4.58
N PRO A 227 -14.50 -13.42 -5.89
CA PRO A 227 -15.88 -13.50 -6.32
C PRO A 227 -16.56 -14.81 -5.87
N PHE A 228 -17.76 -14.71 -5.27
CA PHE A 228 -18.52 -15.84 -4.73
C PHE A 228 -18.72 -17.01 -5.71
N ASN A 229 -18.96 -16.71 -6.99
CA ASN A 229 -19.13 -17.69 -8.07
C ASN A 229 -17.86 -18.54 -8.34
N THR A 230 -16.71 -18.14 -7.81
CA THR A 230 -15.44 -18.89 -7.92
C THR A 230 -15.13 -19.74 -6.68
N TYR A 231 -16.02 -19.75 -5.68
CA TYR A 231 -15.85 -20.57 -4.49
C TYR A 231 -15.90 -22.07 -4.81
N PRO A 232 -15.08 -22.91 -4.15
CA PRO A 232 -15.08 -24.36 -4.37
C PRO A 232 -16.46 -25.04 -4.31
N SER A 233 -17.35 -24.60 -3.43
CA SER A 233 -18.72 -25.12 -3.33
C SER A 233 -19.54 -24.87 -4.61
N GLN A 234 -19.46 -23.65 -5.17
CA GLN A 234 -20.17 -23.22 -6.36
C GLN A 234 -19.61 -23.91 -7.61
N LEU A 235 -18.28 -24.06 -7.67
CA LEU A 235 -17.60 -24.78 -8.75
C LEU A 235 -18.01 -26.26 -8.82
N LYS A 236 -18.38 -26.88 -7.70
CA LYS A 236 -18.90 -28.26 -7.68
C LYS A 236 -20.32 -28.35 -8.26
N GLN A 237 -21.13 -27.30 -8.09
CA GLN A 237 -22.53 -27.28 -8.53
C GLN A 237 -22.65 -26.93 -10.01
N THR A 238 -21.90 -25.93 -10.46
CA THR A 238 -21.92 -25.44 -11.83
C THR A 238 -20.50 -25.22 -12.33
N PRO A 239 -20.08 -25.82 -13.47
CA PRO A 239 -18.79 -25.53 -14.06
C PRO A 239 -18.67 -24.04 -14.36
N TYR A 240 -17.76 -23.35 -13.67
CA TYR A 240 -17.50 -21.94 -13.92
C TYR A 240 -16.62 -21.79 -15.15
N ASP A 241 -17.14 -21.11 -16.17
CA ASP A 241 -16.35 -20.73 -17.33
C ASP A 241 -15.57 -19.45 -17.01
N TYR A 242 -14.25 -19.60 -16.86
CA TYR A 242 -13.30 -18.50 -16.61
C TYR A 242 -13.11 -17.56 -17.82
N LEU A 243 -14.09 -17.51 -18.72
CA LEU A 243 -14.10 -16.65 -19.89
C LEU A 243 -14.13 -15.17 -19.47
N SER A 244 -14.87 -14.81 -18.43
CA SER A 244 -14.92 -13.42 -17.92
C SER A 244 -13.52 -12.93 -17.51
N GLU A 245 -12.81 -13.71 -16.70
CA GLU A 245 -11.45 -13.40 -16.26
C GLU A 245 -10.46 -13.40 -17.42
N THR A 246 -10.63 -14.33 -18.36
CA THR A 246 -9.82 -14.37 -19.58
C THR A 246 -9.99 -13.10 -20.41
N GLU A 247 -11.23 -12.61 -20.57
CA GLU A 247 -11.52 -11.38 -21.30
C GLU A 247 -11.05 -10.13 -20.54
N LYS A 248 -11.14 -10.10 -19.20
CA LYS A 248 -10.53 -9.03 -18.39
C LYS A 248 -9.01 -8.96 -18.56
N ILE A 249 -8.33 -10.11 -18.51
CA ILE A 249 -6.88 -10.17 -18.73
C ILE A 249 -6.54 -9.74 -20.17
N ALA A 250 -7.30 -10.21 -21.16
CA ALA A 250 -7.15 -9.77 -22.55
C ALA A 250 -7.34 -8.26 -22.69
N GLN A 251 -8.35 -7.67 -22.03
CA GLN A 251 -8.56 -6.22 -22.00
C GLN A 251 -7.34 -5.48 -21.47
N VAL A 252 -6.70 -5.97 -20.39
CA VAL A 252 -5.47 -5.36 -19.86
C VAL A 252 -4.32 -5.44 -20.87
N LEU A 253 -4.16 -6.60 -21.51
CA LEU A 253 -3.16 -6.82 -22.56
C LEU A 253 -3.35 -5.84 -23.73
N GLU A 254 -4.58 -5.63 -24.19
CA GLU A 254 -4.90 -4.70 -25.28
C GLU A 254 -4.73 -3.24 -24.87
N GLN A 255 -5.27 -2.84 -23.71
CA GLN A 255 -5.37 -1.43 -23.33
C GLN A 255 -4.09 -0.89 -22.68
N ALA A 256 -3.51 -1.59 -21.71
CA ALA A 256 -2.32 -1.10 -20.99
C ALA A 256 -1.05 -1.31 -21.83
N PHE A 257 -0.90 -2.50 -22.40
CA PHE A 257 0.31 -2.88 -23.11
C PHE A 257 0.24 -2.68 -24.63
N LYS A 258 -0.89 -2.16 -25.14
CA LYS A 258 -1.10 -1.83 -26.56
C LYS A 258 -0.84 -3.02 -27.49
N LEU A 259 -1.10 -4.24 -27.03
CA LEU A 259 -1.01 -5.44 -27.87
C LEU A 259 -2.08 -5.38 -28.97
N LYS A 260 -1.70 -5.74 -30.18
CA LYS A 260 -2.66 -5.79 -31.30
C LYS A 260 -3.63 -6.95 -31.10
N GLN A 261 -4.87 -6.82 -31.60
CA GLN A 261 -5.91 -7.84 -31.47
C GLN A 261 -5.45 -9.25 -31.91
N ASN A 262 -4.66 -9.32 -32.99
CA ASN A 262 -4.12 -10.58 -33.49
C ASN A 262 -3.11 -11.21 -32.54
N GLU A 263 -2.33 -10.42 -31.80
CA GLU A 263 -1.40 -10.92 -30.79
C GLU A 263 -2.15 -11.44 -29.57
N VAL A 264 -3.17 -10.72 -29.10
CA VAL A 264 -4.02 -11.16 -27.98
C VAL A 264 -4.76 -12.45 -28.33
N THR A 265 -5.21 -12.59 -29.59
CA THR A 265 -5.80 -13.84 -30.10
C THR A 265 -4.85 -15.04 -30.00
N LEU A 266 -3.53 -14.85 -30.07
CA LEU A 266 -2.55 -15.92 -29.87
C LEU A 266 -2.39 -16.31 -28.39
N VAL A 267 -2.66 -15.39 -27.46
CA VAL A 267 -2.54 -15.62 -26.00
C VAL A 267 -3.80 -16.26 -25.42
N LYS A 268 -4.98 -15.92 -25.97
CA LYS A 268 -6.28 -16.41 -25.49
C LYS A 268 -6.36 -17.93 -25.34
N PRO A 269 -5.87 -18.78 -26.27
CA PRO A 269 -5.90 -20.23 -26.10
C PRO A 269 -5.13 -20.72 -24.86
N PHE A 270 -3.96 -20.15 -24.58
CA PHE A 270 -3.18 -20.45 -23.38
C PHE A 270 -3.96 -20.05 -22.11
N MET A 271 -4.49 -18.82 -22.09
CA MET A 271 -5.28 -18.34 -20.95
C MET A 271 -6.50 -19.23 -20.71
N ARG A 272 -7.34 -19.49 -21.72
CA ARG A 272 -8.52 -20.36 -21.57
C ARG A 272 -8.18 -21.75 -21.02
N ASN A 273 -7.04 -22.32 -21.40
CA ASN A 273 -6.63 -23.64 -20.93
C ASN A 273 -6.04 -23.64 -19.51
N LYS A 274 -5.25 -22.61 -19.16
CA LYS A 274 -4.44 -22.62 -17.93
C LYS A 274 -4.90 -21.65 -16.85
N ILE A 275 -5.78 -20.69 -17.14
CA ILE A 275 -6.14 -19.60 -16.21
C ILE A 275 -6.68 -20.12 -14.88
N GLN A 276 -7.50 -21.18 -14.89
CA GLN A 276 -8.00 -21.81 -13.67
C GLN A 276 -6.87 -22.22 -12.71
N ARG A 277 -5.73 -22.68 -13.25
CA ARG A 277 -4.56 -23.09 -12.44
C ARG A 277 -3.87 -21.92 -11.76
N TYR A 278 -3.98 -20.72 -12.33
CA TYR A 278 -3.49 -19.49 -11.71
C TYR A 278 -4.51 -18.90 -10.74
N LEU A 279 -5.80 -18.92 -11.08
CA LEU A 279 -6.83 -18.29 -10.24
C LEU A 279 -7.09 -19.05 -8.94
N GLN A 280 -7.19 -20.38 -8.98
CA GLN A 280 -7.57 -21.17 -7.80
C GLN A 280 -6.55 -21.08 -6.65
N PRO A 281 -5.22 -21.25 -6.88
CA PRO A 281 -4.20 -21.07 -5.84
C PRO A 281 -3.57 -19.67 -5.86
N PHE A 282 -4.15 -18.68 -6.56
CA PHE A 282 -3.60 -17.32 -6.71
C PHE A 282 -2.15 -17.27 -7.23
N GLY A 283 -1.83 -18.13 -8.20
CA GLY A 283 -0.51 -18.23 -8.80
C GLY A 283 0.54 -18.89 -7.89
N ILE A 284 0.20 -19.25 -6.65
CA ILE A 284 1.10 -20.01 -5.78
C ILE A 284 1.50 -21.28 -6.51
N ASN A 285 2.79 -21.59 -6.45
CA ASN A 285 3.43 -22.69 -7.16
C ASN A 285 3.70 -22.45 -8.67
N PHE A 286 3.15 -21.41 -9.29
CA PHE A 286 3.36 -21.07 -10.71
C PHE A 286 4.36 -19.94 -10.95
N PHE A 287 4.68 -19.15 -9.92
CA PHE A 287 5.71 -18.12 -9.98
C PHE A 287 6.83 -18.33 -8.94
N LEU A 288 7.92 -17.57 -9.10
CA LEU A 288 8.95 -17.41 -8.07
C LEU A 288 8.35 -16.84 -6.78
N LEU A 289 9.05 -17.00 -5.65
CA LEU A 289 8.53 -16.53 -4.36
C LEU A 289 8.32 -15.02 -4.38
N GLN A 290 9.32 -14.27 -4.84
CA GLN A 290 9.25 -12.80 -4.93
C GLN A 290 8.01 -12.32 -5.70
N THR A 291 7.66 -13.03 -6.76
CA THR A 291 6.50 -12.72 -7.60
C THR A 291 5.20 -13.05 -6.87
N ASN A 292 5.08 -14.25 -6.28
CA ASN A 292 3.89 -14.62 -5.51
C ASN A 292 3.66 -13.66 -4.34
N PHE A 293 4.73 -13.29 -3.63
CA PHE A 293 4.66 -12.30 -2.56
C PHE A 293 4.12 -10.95 -3.06
N PHE A 294 4.64 -10.45 -4.19
CA PHE A 294 4.15 -9.21 -4.80
C PHE A 294 2.66 -9.30 -5.18
N LEU A 295 2.23 -10.40 -5.81
CA LEU A 295 0.83 -10.66 -6.17
C LEU A 295 -0.09 -10.59 -4.94
N PHE A 296 0.27 -11.31 -3.88
CA PHE A 296 -0.49 -11.32 -2.61
C PHE A 296 -0.51 -9.94 -1.95
N ASN A 297 0.61 -9.21 -2.00
CA ASN A 297 0.68 -7.86 -1.46
C ASN A 297 -0.30 -6.92 -2.18
N GLN A 298 -0.39 -6.98 -3.51
CA GLN A 298 -1.35 -6.17 -4.27
C GLN A 298 -2.81 -6.57 -4.02
N MET A 299 -3.07 -7.83 -3.66
CA MET A 299 -4.41 -8.30 -3.30
C MET A 299 -4.84 -7.75 -1.93
N PHE A 300 -3.99 -7.90 -0.91
CA PHE A 300 -4.33 -7.57 0.47
C PHE A 300 -4.20 -6.10 0.82
N LEU A 301 -3.33 -5.33 0.15
CA LEU A 301 -3.22 -3.89 0.39
C LEU A 301 -4.41 -3.07 -0.13
N SER A 302 -5.29 -3.68 -0.93
CA SER A 302 -6.51 -3.02 -1.41
C SER A 302 -7.63 -4.05 -1.61
N PRO A 303 -8.20 -4.60 -0.52
CA PRO A 303 -9.10 -5.76 -0.60
C PRO A 303 -10.27 -5.58 -1.58
N THR A 304 -10.88 -4.40 -1.61
CA THR A 304 -12.00 -4.07 -2.52
C THR A 304 -11.64 -4.15 -4.01
N LEU A 305 -10.36 -3.99 -4.34
CA LEU A 305 -9.82 -4.10 -5.71
C LEU A 305 -8.88 -5.32 -5.82
N GLY A 306 -8.82 -6.17 -4.80
CA GLY A 306 -7.76 -7.15 -4.64
C GLY A 306 -7.75 -8.16 -5.78
N TYR A 307 -8.93 -8.64 -6.18
CA TYR A 307 -9.07 -9.59 -7.28
C TYR A 307 -8.76 -8.96 -8.64
N ASP A 308 -9.20 -7.73 -8.84
CA ASP A 308 -8.90 -6.98 -10.06
C ASP A 308 -7.39 -6.68 -10.17
N ASN A 309 -6.74 -6.34 -9.06
CA ASN A 309 -5.29 -6.16 -8.98
C ASN A 309 -4.54 -7.47 -9.27
N PHE A 310 -5.06 -8.60 -8.79
CA PHE A 310 -4.52 -9.92 -9.11
C PHE A 310 -4.60 -10.23 -10.61
N LEU A 311 -5.76 -10.01 -11.25
CA LEU A 311 -5.92 -10.19 -12.70
C LEU A 311 -4.98 -9.28 -13.50
N LYS A 312 -4.77 -8.03 -13.06
CA LYS A 312 -3.78 -7.10 -13.66
C LYS A 312 -2.34 -7.61 -13.50
N CYS A 313 -2.01 -8.19 -12.36
CA CYS A 313 -0.70 -8.83 -12.14
C CYS A 313 -0.50 -10.05 -13.05
N LEU A 314 -1.54 -10.87 -13.26
CA LEU A 314 -1.49 -11.98 -14.21
C LEU A 314 -1.31 -11.48 -15.65
N ALA A 315 -2.03 -10.43 -16.06
CA ALA A 315 -1.84 -9.81 -17.37
C ALA A 315 -0.41 -9.30 -17.57
N SER A 316 0.15 -8.63 -16.55
CA SER A 316 1.55 -8.15 -16.55
C SER A 316 2.55 -9.30 -16.66
N SER A 317 2.24 -10.44 -16.03
CA SER A 317 3.05 -11.66 -16.10
C SER A 317 3.02 -12.28 -17.50
N PHE A 318 1.83 -12.42 -18.10
CA PHE A 318 1.68 -12.96 -19.45
C PHE A 318 2.28 -12.04 -20.51
N TYR A 319 2.18 -10.72 -20.33
CA TYR A 319 2.86 -9.76 -21.20
C TYR A 319 4.38 -9.93 -21.16
N THR A 320 4.96 -10.19 -19.97
CA THR A 320 6.40 -10.43 -19.83
C THR A 320 6.87 -11.69 -20.56
N SER A 321 5.98 -12.67 -20.74
CA SER A 321 6.26 -13.94 -21.45
C SER A 321 5.56 -14.04 -22.80
N ILE A 322 5.21 -12.91 -23.42
CA ILE A 322 4.39 -12.88 -24.63
C ILE A 322 5.08 -13.56 -25.81
N ASP A 323 6.40 -13.38 -25.94
CA ASP A 323 7.17 -13.94 -27.04
C ASP A 323 7.28 -15.46 -26.90
N GLU A 324 7.45 -15.97 -25.68
CA GLU A 324 7.41 -17.40 -25.40
C GLU A 324 6.03 -18.00 -25.65
N ILE A 325 4.95 -17.31 -25.23
CA ILE A 325 3.57 -17.76 -25.51
C ILE A 325 3.34 -17.89 -27.02
N LYS A 326 3.79 -16.90 -27.80
CA LYS A 326 3.70 -16.91 -29.28
C LYS A 326 4.54 -18.03 -29.89
N GLN A 327 5.76 -18.24 -29.39
CA GLN A 327 6.71 -19.22 -29.94
C GLN A 327 6.26 -20.66 -29.71
N PHE A 328 5.78 -20.98 -28.51
CA PHE A 328 5.48 -22.35 -28.08
C PHE A 328 4.03 -22.76 -28.34
N ASN A 329 3.37 -22.19 -29.35
CA ASN A 329 1.94 -22.38 -29.68
C ASN A 329 1.39 -23.77 -29.28
N GLN A 330 0.45 -23.80 -28.33
CA GLN A 330 -0.19 -24.99 -27.73
C GLN A 330 0.65 -25.89 -26.81
N GLN A 331 1.96 -25.66 -26.66
CA GLN A 331 2.84 -26.31 -25.69
C GLN A 331 2.75 -25.60 -24.33
N PHE A 332 1.57 -25.71 -23.70
CA PHE A 332 1.23 -24.90 -22.53
C PHE A 332 2.10 -25.19 -21.29
N ASP A 333 2.58 -26.42 -21.11
CA ASP A 333 3.43 -26.77 -19.97
C ASP A 333 4.84 -26.16 -20.12
N GLU A 334 5.35 -26.10 -21.36
CA GLU A 334 6.58 -25.37 -21.68
C GLU A 334 6.44 -23.88 -21.40
N ILE A 335 5.30 -23.28 -21.77
CA ILE A 335 4.98 -21.86 -21.49
C ILE A 335 4.95 -21.58 -19.99
N GLU A 336 4.22 -22.37 -19.19
CA GLU A 336 4.22 -22.24 -17.72
C GLU A 336 5.65 -22.38 -17.16
N GLY A 337 6.41 -23.33 -17.71
CA GLY A 337 7.82 -23.52 -17.40
C GLY A 337 8.70 -22.31 -17.71
N GLN A 338 8.37 -21.50 -18.72
CA GLN A 338 9.05 -20.23 -18.99
C GLN A 338 8.57 -19.12 -18.07
N ILE A 339 7.25 -18.98 -17.87
CA ILE A 339 6.66 -17.99 -16.97
C ILE A 339 7.27 -18.11 -15.57
N MET A 340 7.25 -19.30 -15.00
CA MET A 340 7.77 -19.57 -13.66
C MET A 340 9.26 -19.21 -13.53
N LYS A 341 10.04 -19.39 -14.59
CA LYS A 341 11.47 -19.13 -14.56
C LYS A 341 11.81 -17.67 -14.85
N GLY A 342 11.06 -17.03 -15.76
CA GLY A 342 11.38 -15.75 -16.38
C GLY A 342 10.71 -14.55 -15.75
N VAL A 343 9.54 -14.73 -15.15
CA VAL A 343 8.75 -13.62 -14.59
C VAL A 343 9.19 -13.33 -13.15
N THR A 344 9.87 -12.19 -12.98
CA THR A 344 10.32 -11.67 -11.68
C THR A 344 9.39 -10.57 -11.16
N SER A 345 9.41 -10.30 -9.86
CA SER A 345 8.59 -9.26 -9.24
C SER A 345 8.89 -7.88 -9.82
N VAL A 346 10.17 -7.55 -10.05
CA VAL A 346 10.60 -6.27 -10.63
C VAL A 346 9.98 -6.02 -12.01
N MET A 347 9.87 -7.06 -12.84
CA MET A 347 9.24 -6.96 -14.15
C MET A 347 7.73 -6.73 -14.03
N ILE A 348 7.07 -7.47 -13.13
CA ILE A 348 5.63 -7.30 -12.89
C ILE A 348 5.34 -5.93 -12.30
N GLU A 349 6.08 -5.47 -11.30
CA GLU A 349 5.87 -4.17 -10.66
C GLU A 349 5.93 -3.04 -11.68
N LYS A 350 6.97 -3.05 -12.54
CA LYS A 350 7.09 -2.10 -13.64
C LYS A 350 5.89 -2.12 -14.58
N ASN A 351 5.42 -3.30 -14.97
CA ASN A 351 4.32 -3.47 -15.91
C ASN A 351 2.95 -3.17 -15.25
N TYR A 352 2.78 -3.52 -13.99
CA TYR A 352 1.56 -3.35 -13.22
C TYR A 352 1.20 -1.87 -13.07
N VAL A 353 2.18 -0.98 -12.91
CA VAL A 353 1.94 0.48 -12.88
C VAL A 353 1.17 0.95 -14.12
N GLN A 354 1.41 0.37 -15.31
CA GLN A 354 0.71 0.72 -16.54
C GLN A 354 -0.75 0.24 -16.55
N THR A 355 -1.08 -0.77 -15.74
CA THR A 355 -2.43 -1.35 -15.67
C THR A 355 -3.36 -0.62 -14.70
N LYS A 356 -2.83 0.27 -13.84
CA LYS A 356 -3.62 0.94 -12.79
C LYS A 356 -4.77 1.79 -13.33
N LEU A 357 -4.65 2.33 -14.54
CA LEU A 357 -5.69 3.12 -15.20
C LEU A 357 -6.85 2.28 -15.74
N ILE A 358 -6.70 0.97 -15.82
CA ILE A 358 -7.75 0.08 -16.31
C ILE A 358 -8.69 -0.21 -15.16
N ILE A 359 -9.95 0.16 -15.33
CA ILE A 359 -11.03 -0.12 -14.40
C ILE A 359 -11.85 -1.25 -15.01
N PHE A 360 -11.99 -2.36 -14.29
CA PHE A 360 -12.96 -3.37 -14.66
C PHE A 360 -14.34 -2.90 -14.19
N LEU A 361 -15.36 -3.07 -15.03
CA LEU A 361 -16.73 -2.84 -14.59
C LEU A 361 -17.00 -3.80 -13.43
N SER A 362 -17.34 -3.21 -12.28
CA SER A 362 -17.67 -3.95 -11.06
C SER A 362 -18.70 -5.01 -11.42
N HIS A 363 -18.42 -6.26 -11.10
CA HIS A 363 -19.42 -7.32 -11.22
C HIS A 363 -20.60 -6.87 -10.36
N SER A 364 -21.80 -6.77 -10.93
CA SER A 364 -23.00 -6.52 -10.13
C SER A 364 -23.00 -7.60 -9.05
N HIS A 365 -22.74 -7.23 -7.80
CA HIS A 365 -22.74 -8.14 -6.67
C HIS A 365 -24.20 -8.57 -6.45
N GLY A 366 -24.67 -9.47 -7.31
CA GLY A 366 -25.97 -10.11 -7.19
C GLY A 366 -25.88 -11.08 -6.02
N MET A 367 -26.72 -10.85 -5.01
CA MET A 367 -26.84 -11.59 -3.74
C MET A 367 -26.04 -11.01 -2.57
N THR A 368 -26.75 -10.20 -1.77
CA THR A 368 -26.68 -10.09 -0.31
C THR A 368 -25.32 -10.30 0.36
N GLN A 369 -24.61 -9.19 0.59
CA GLN A 369 -23.60 -9.03 1.66
C GLN A 369 -24.14 -9.30 3.08
N SER A 370 -25.38 -9.79 3.25
CA SER A 370 -26.07 -9.85 4.55
C SER A 370 -25.70 -11.03 5.44
N VAL A 371 -24.90 -12.01 4.98
CA VAL A 371 -24.59 -13.20 5.82
C VAL A 371 -23.16 -13.19 6.37
N ILE A 372 -22.19 -12.57 5.68
CA ILE A 372 -20.78 -12.58 6.12
C ILE A 372 -20.37 -11.24 6.75
N VAL A 373 -21.13 -10.15 6.54
CA VAL A 373 -20.85 -8.83 7.09
C VAL A 373 -22.00 -8.35 7.97
N SER A 374 -22.18 -8.98 9.12
CA SER A 374 -22.64 -8.26 10.31
C SER A 374 -21.50 -8.21 11.31
N ARG A 375 -20.37 -7.62 10.88
CA ARG A 375 -19.36 -7.12 11.81
C ARG A 375 -20.06 -6.03 12.64
N PRO A 376 -20.18 -6.16 13.97
CA PRO A 376 -20.84 -5.17 14.79
C PRO A 376 -19.96 -3.93 14.88
N LEU A 377 -20.10 -3.01 13.92
CA LEU A 377 -19.79 -1.61 14.17
C LEU A 377 -20.90 -1.07 15.07
N GLU A 378 -20.50 -0.48 16.19
CA GLU A 378 -21.36 -0.13 17.32
C GLU A 378 -22.63 0.66 16.93
N LYS A 379 -23.76 0.19 17.49
CA LYS A 379 -25.02 0.89 17.81
C LYS A 379 -25.52 1.98 16.84
N ASN A 380 -26.57 1.65 16.07
CA ASN A 380 -27.89 2.27 16.24
C ASN A 380 -29.00 1.64 15.38
N LYS A 381 -30.10 1.33 16.07
CA LYS A 381 -31.51 1.12 15.65
C LYS A 381 -31.92 -0.13 14.89
N GLU A 382 -32.97 -0.72 15.48
CA GLU A 382 -33.80 -1.86 15.11
C GLU A 382 -34.40 -1.72 13.71
N THR A 383 -34.33 -2.78 12.90
CA THR A 383 -35.31 -3.03 11.83
C THR A 383 -35.61 -4.51 11.66
N HIS A 384 -36.88 -4.79 11.42
CA HIS A 384 -37.56 -6.08 11.47
C HIS A 384 -37.06 -7.14 10.46
N GLN A 385 -37.05 -8.39 10.93
CA GLN A 385 -36.81 -9.60 10.14
C GLN A 385 -38.05 -9.94 9.29
N ILE A 386 -37.88 -10.06 7.96
CA ILE A 386 -38.86 -10.67 7.06
C ILE A 386 -38.40 -12.10 6.76
N LYS A 387 -39.26 -13.07 7.08
CA LYS A 387 -39.10 -14.50 6.78
C LYS A 387 -39.47 -14.74 5.31
N VAL A 388 -38.58 -15.34 4.53
CA VAL A 388 -38.87 -15.82 3.17
C VAL A 388 -38.80 -17.35 3.16
N GLU A 389 -39.95 -17.98 2.92
CA GLU A 389 -40.07 -19.43 2.69
C GLU A 389 -39.81 -19.75 1.21
N PHE A 390 -38.99 -20.78 0.96
CA PHE A 390 -38.72 -21.31 -0.37
C PHE A 390 -39.70 -22.45 -0.71
N HIS A 391 -40.50 -22.28 -1.76
CA HIS A 391 -41.20 -23.37 -2.45
C HIS A 391 -40.36 -23.89 -3.64
N LYS A 392 -40.25 -25.21 -3.76
CA LYS A 392 -39.54 -25.93 -4.84
C LYS A 392 -40.47 -26.17 -6.04
N ASP A 393 -40.00 -25.88 -7.25
CA ASP A 393 -40.72 -26.15 -8.50
C ASP A 393 -40.15 -27.37 -9.28
N GLN A 394 -41.06 -28.28 -9.65
CA GLN A 394 -40.88 -29.40 -10.59
C GLN A 394 -41.64 -29.09 -11.89
N LYS A 395 -41.06 -28.38 -12.86
CA LYS A 395 -41.67 -28.17 -14.20
C LYS A 395 -40.65 -27.98 -15.34
N ALA A 396 -39.64 -28.84 -15.43
CA ALA A 396 -38.58 -28.73 -16.47
C ALA A 396 -38.59 -29.83 -17.54
N GLN A 397 -39.63 -30.67 -17.65
CA GLN A 397 -39.59 -31.84 -18.55
C GLN A 397 -40.61 -31.88 -19.71
N GLN A 398 -41.44 -30.87 -19.90
CA GLN A 398 -42.46 -30.86 -20.98
C GLN A 398 -42.25 -29.83 -22.10
N GLN A 399 -41.21 -28.99 -22.06
CA GLN A 399 -41.02 -27.90 -23.05
C GLN A 399 -40.16 -28.27 -24.28
N ASN A 400 -39.64 -29.50 -24.38
CA ASN A 400 -38.67 -29.84 -25.44
C ASN A 400 -39.25 -30.40 -26.74
N GLU A 401 -40.55 -30.70 -26.84
CA GLU A 401 -41.12 -31.33 -28.05
C GLU A 401 -41.87 -30.35 -28.99
N GLN A 402 -42.13 -29.10 -28.58
CA GLN A 402 -42.87 -28.13 -29.41
C GLN A 402 -41.98 -27.17 -30.23
N ASN A 403 -40.66 -27.21 -30.07
CA ASN A 403 -39.74 -26.24 -30.69
C ASN A 403 -39.20 -26.62 -32.08
N GLU A 404 -39.48 -27.82 -32.60
CA GLU A 404 -38.97 -28.25 -33.92
C GLU A 404 -39.84 -27.78 -35.10
N GLU A 405 -41.16 -27.61 -34.94
CA GLU A 405 -42.04 -27.18 -36.05
C GLU A 405 -41.96 -25.67 -36.35
N MET A 406 -41.57 -24.84 -35.37
CA MET A 406 -41.44 -23.39 -35.54
C MET A 406 -40.20 -22.99 -36.36
N LEU A 407 -39.22 -23.89 -36.50
CA LEU A 407 -37.96 -23.60 -37.19
C LEU A 407 -38.10 -23.65 -38.73
N ILE A 408 -39.04 -24.45 -39.24
CA ILE A 408 -39.21 -24.70 -40.68
C ILE A 408 -39.91 -23.52 -41.40
N TYR A 409 -40.69 -22.70 -40.68
CA TYR A 409 -41.39 -21.55 -41.28
C TYR A 409 -40.50 -20.29 -41.46
N SER A 410 -39.34 -20.24 -40.80
CA SER A 410 -38.46 -19.06 -40.79
C SER A 410 -37.54 -18.90 -42.02
N VAL A 411 -37.51 -19.90 -42.91
CA VAL A 411 -36.52 -19.96 -44.01
C VAL A 411 -37.00 -19.30 -45.31
N THR A 412 -38.29 -19.00 -45.47
CA THR A 412 -38.86 -18.46 -46.73
C THR A 412 -38.99 -16.91 -46.80
N GLN A 413 -38.75 -16.16 -45.72
CA GLN A 413 -38.82 -14.67 -45.73
C GLN A 413 -37.47 -13.93 -45.91
N SER A 414 -36.39 -14.66 -46.20
CA SER A 414 -35.02 -14.12 -46.26
C SER A 414 -34.76 -13.08 -47.37
N ASN A 415 -35.56 -13.04 -48.45
CA ASN A 415 -35.32 -12.14 -49.58
C ASN A 415 -35.94 -10.73 -49.44
N GLU A 416 -37.00 -10.54 -48.64
CA GLU A 416 -37.56 -9.19 -48.39
C GLU A 416 -36.75 -8.42 -47.33
N PHE A 417 -36.16 -9.14 -46.37
CA PHE A 417 -35.32 -8.57 -45.33
C PHE A 417 -34.01 -7.97 -45.86
N GLN A 418 -33.46 -8.56 -46.94
CA GLN A 418 -32.27 -8.00 -47.61
C GLN A 418 -32.58 -6.74 -48.44
N ASN A 419 -33.80 -6.59 -48.96
CA ASN A 419 -34.23 -5.38 -49.67
C ASN A 419 -34.52 -4.21 -48.71
N LEU A 420 -35.00 -4.47 -47.49
CA LEU A 420 -35.12 -3.42 -46.46
C LEU A 420 -33.75 -2.92 -45.99
N ARG A 421 -32.73 -3.79 -45.87
CA ARG A 421 -31.35 -3.38 -45.50
C ARG A 421 -30.71 -2.41 -46.49
N ARG A 422 -31.06 -2.50 -47.78
CA ARG A 422 -30.57 -1.56 -48.81
C ARG A 422 -31.25 -0.19 -48.74
N LYS A 423 -32.49 -0.09 -48.26
CA LYS A 423 -33.17 1.20 -47.98
C LYS A 423 -32.69 1.85 -46.68
N THR A 424 -32.27 1.08 -45.67
CA THR A 424 -31.74 1.62 -44.40
C THR A 424 -30.43 2.40 -44.55
N VAL A 425 -29.62 2.10 -45.57
CA VAL A 425 -28.36 2.81 -45.86
C VAL A 425 -28.59 4.17 -46.54
N GLN A 426 -29.77 4.42 -47.12
CA GLN A 426 -30.11 5.71 -47.73
C GLN A 426 -30.78 6.71 -46.78
N ILE A 427 -31.30 6.27 -45.63
CA ILE A 427 -31.96 7.16 -44.66
C ILE A 427 -30.98 7.69 -43.60
N ALA A 428 -29.83 7.04 -43.39
CA ALA A 428 -28.77 7.49 -42.48
C ALA A 428 -27.97 8.72 -42.98
N GLN A 429 -28.42 9.37 -44.05
CA GLN A 429 -27.84 10.59 -44.63
C GLN A 429 -28.83 11.75 -44.53
N GLN A 430 -29.48 11.96 -43.38
CA GLN A 430 -30.16 13.22 -43.13
C GLN A 430 -29.11 14.29 -42.76
N PRO A 431 -28.88 15.32 -43.61
CA PRO A 431 -27.84 16.32 -43.38
C PRO A 431 -28.05 17.15 -42.10
N GLN A 432 -29.27 17.20 -41.55
CA GLN A 432 -29.62 18.00 -40.38
C GLN A 432 -28.92 17.57 -39.09
N VAL A 433 -28.70 16.25 -38.88
CA VAL A 433 -28.02 15.74 -37.66
C VAL A 433 -26.50 15.97 -37.73
N ASP A 434 -25.92 15.90 -38.93
CA ASP A 434 -24.52 16.24 -39.14
C ASP A 434 -24.30 17.76 -39.03
N GLU A 435 -25.28 18.58 -39.42
CA GLU A 435 -25.24 20.04 -39.26
C GLU A 435 -25.27 20.46 -37.78
N GLU A 436 -26.15 19.86 -36.96
CA GLU A 436 -26.21 20.12 -35.52
C GLU A 436 -24.94 19.65 -34.80
N LYS A 437 -24.40 18.49 -35.18
CA LYS A 437 -23.12 17.97 -34.67
C LYS A 437 -21.95 18.90 -34.98
N GLU A 438 -21.89 19.45 -36.19
CA GLU A 438 -20.82 20.37 -36.58
C GLU A 438 -21.00 21.75 -35.96
N THR A 439 -22.24 22.16 -35.70
CA THR A 439 -22.57 23.37 -34.96
C THR A 439 -22.13 23.25 -33.49
N LEU A 440 -22.39 22.12 -32.84
CA LEU A 440 -21.95 21.86 -31.46
C LEU A 440 -20.42 21.83 -31.33
N LYS A 441 -19.72 21.21 -32.30
CA LYS A 441 -18.25 21.24 -32.34
C LYS A 441 -17.71 22.67 -32.49
N LYS A 442 -18.32 23.51 -33.33
CA LYS A 442 -17.92 24.91 -33.48
C LYS A 442 -18.08 25.69 -32.17
N TYR A 443 -19.16 25.46 -31.42
CA TYR A 443 -19.36 26.08 -30.11
C TYR A 443 -18.30 25.63 -29.09
N ILE A 444 -17.94 24.35 -29.06
CA ILE A 444 -16.91 23.84 -28.15
C ILE A 444 -15.56 24.50 -28.44
N VAL A 445 -15.17 24.57 -29.71
CA VAL A 445 -13.92 25.22 -30.13
C VAL A 445 -13.92 26.71 -29.76
N GLN A 446 -15.05 27.41 -29.94
CA GLN A 446 -15.17 28.82 -29.53
C GLN A 446 -15.02 29.02 -28.01
N ILE A 447 -15.60 28.14 -27.19
CA ILE A 447 -15.44 28.21 -25.73
C ILE A 447 -13.97 27.96 -25.34
N GLU A 448 -13.30 27.00 -25.96
CA GLU A 448 -11.88 26.70 -25.72
C GLU A 448 -10.98 27.90 -26.09
N GLU A 449 -11.21 28.54 -27.24
CA GLU A 449 -10.47 29.73 -27.67
C GLU A 449 -10.68 30.92 -26.72
N LEU A 450 -11.91 31.12 -26.24
CA LEU A 450 -12.22 32.19 -25.28
C LEU A 450 -11.56 31.95 -23.91
N LEU A 451 -11.55 30.72 -23.43
CA LEU A 451 -10.89 30.35 -22.17
C LEU A 451 -9.36 30.51 -22.27
N MET A 452 -8.75 30.10 -23.38
CA MET A 452 -7.32 30.28 -23.62
C MET A 452 -6.94 31.76 -23.70
N THR A 453 -7.77 32.57 -24.36
CA THR A 453 -7.58 34.02 -24.45
C THR A 453 -7.70 34.69 -23.07
N LYS A 454 -8.70 34.29 -22.28
CA LYS A 454 -8.85 34.76 -20.89
C LYS A 454 -7.63 34.40 -20.05
N HIS A 455 -7.16 33.15 -20.13
CA HIS A 455 -5.99 32.70 -19.39
C HIS A 455 -4.74 33.52 -19.73
N LYS A 456 -4.53 33.80 -21.03
CA LYS A 456 -3.43 34.66 -21.49
C LYS A 456 -3.51 36.07 -20.89
N LEU A 457 -4.70 36.70 -20.89
CA LEU A 457 -4.90 38.03 -20.31
C LEU A 457 -4.68 38.07 -18.79
N VAL A 458 -5.10 37.01 -18.08
CA VAL A 458 -4.87 36.89 -16.63
C VAL A 458 -3.38 36.73 -16.32
N SER A 459 -2.66 35.90 -17.10
CA SER A 459 -1.21 35.74 -16.95
C SER A 459 -0.44 37.02 -17.24
N GLU A 460 -0.87 37.80 -18.23
CA GLU A 460 -0.30 39.11 -18.56
C GLU A 460 -0.52 40.13 -17.43
N LEU A 461 -1.73 40.18 -16.86
CA LEU A 461 -2.04 41.00 -15.69
C LEU A 461 -1.20 40.59 -14.46
N GLN A 462 -1.03 39.29 -14.22
CA GLN A 462 -0.22 38.79 -13.11
C GLN A 462 1.27 39.14 -13.28
N LEU A 463 1.78 39.09 -14.50
CA LEU A 463 3.15 39.49 -14.81
C LEU A 463 3.36 40.98 -14.54
N GLN A 464 2.46 41.85 -15.02
CA GLN A 464 2.53 43.30 -14.81
C GLN A 464 2.43 43.69 -13.32
N VAL A 465 1.56 43.03 -12.55
CA VAL A 465 1.48 43.23 -11.09
C VAL A 465 2.77 42.81 -10.39
N LYS A 466 3.40 41.73 -10.86
CA LYS A 466 4.66 41.23 -10.30
C LYS A 466 5.85 42.14 -10.66
N GLU A 467 5.85 42.74 -11.84
CA GLU A 467 6.83 43.76 -12.23
C GLU A 467 6.72 45.01 -11.35
N LEU A 468 5.50 45.48 -11.06
CA LEU A 468 5.27 46.58 -10.11
C LEU A 468 5.76 46.25 -8.69
N GLN A 469 5.54 45.02 -8.22
CA GLN A 469 5.97 44.60 -6.88
C GLN A 469 7.49 44.44 -6.73
N ASN A 470 8.21 44.25 -7.85
CA ASN A 470 9.66 44.03 -7.84
C ASN A 470 10.47 45.30 -8.13
N GLN A 471 9.84 46.44 -8.40
CA GLN A 471 10.56 47.70 -8.57
C GLN A 471 11.06 48.22 -7.21
N PRO A 472 12.38 48.48 -7.06
CA PRO A 472 12.94 49.03 -5.83
C PRO A 472 12.34 50.41 -5.53
N LEU A 473 12.01 50.67 -4.26
CA LEU A 473 11.31 51.85 -3.73
C LEU A 473 12.01 53.22 -3.95
N GLN A 474 12.95 53.35 -4.87
CA GLN A 474 13.72 54.56 -5.08
C GLN A 474 13.54 55.07 -6.52
N ILE A 475 12.95 56.27 -6.60
CA ILE A 475 12.57 57.07 -7.79
C ILE A 475 11.11 56.81 -8.22
N ILE A 476 10.19 57.49 -7.53
CA ILE A 476 8.78 57.63 -7.91
C ILE A 476 8.72 58.49 -9.17
N ASN A 477 8.54 57.85 -10.33
CA ASN A 477 8.23 58.54 -11.59
C ASN A 477 6.71 58.43 -11.81
N LYS A 478 5.96 59.40 -11.25
CA LYS A 478 4.49 59.39 -11.18
C LYS A 478 3.80 59.07 -12.52
N ASP A 479 4.39 59.46 -13.64
CA ASP A 479 3.80 59.26 -14.96
C ASP A 479 3.86 57.79 -15.42
N VAL A 480 4.86 57.03 -14.98
CA VAL A 480 5.01 55.60 -15.33
C VAL A 480 4.06 54.74 -14.51
N ASP A 481 3.92 55.03 -13.22
CA ASP A 481 2.98 54.31 -12.34
C ASP A 481 1.53 54.50 -12.79
N GLN A 482 1.19 55.70 -13.25
CA GLN A 482 -0.15 56.00 -13.74
C GLN A 482 -0.47 55.28 -15.06
N GLN A 483 0.49 55.20 -15.99
CA GLN A 483 0.32 54.43 -17.22
C GLN A 483 0.10 52.93 -16.94
N ILE A 484 0.87 52.34 -16.01
CA ILE A 484 0.73 50.92 -15.68
C ILE A 484 -0.60 50.65 -14.95
N LEU A 485 -1.08 51.58 -14.11
CA LEU A 485 -2.40 51.51 -13.50
C LEU A 485 -3.52 51.53 -14.57
N GLU A 486 -3.41 52.43 -15.55
CA GLU A 486 -4.36 52.51 -16.67
C GLU A 486 -4.35 51.24 -17.54
N ASP A 487 -3.17 50.67 -17.83
CA ASP A 487 -3.02 49.43 -18.59
C ASP A 487 -3.60 48.22 -17.85
N ASN A 488 -3.39 48.14 -16.53
CA ASN A 488 -3.99 47.10 -15.67
C ASN A 488 -5.53 47.20 -15.64
N ASP A 489 -6.07 48.40 -15.56
CA ASP A 489 -7.53 48.63 -15.61
C ASP A 489 -8.13 48.26 -16.97
N GLN A 490 -7.41 48.52 -18.07
CA GLN A 490 -7.81 48.07 -19.40
C GLN A 490 -7.81 46.54 -19.51
N LEU A 491 -6.82 45.85 -18.95
CA LEU A 491 -6.78 44.39 -18.90
C LEU A 491 -7.93 43.80 -18.07
N ARG A 492 -8.24 44.39 -16.91
CA ARG A 492 -9.39 43.99 -16.08
C ARG A 492 -10.72 44.13 -16.83
N LYS A 493 -10.90 45.21 -17.58
CA LYS A 493 -12.09 45.40 -18.45
C LYS A 493 -12.16 44.34 -19.55
N LYS A 494 -11.05 43.99 -20.19
CA LYS A 494 -11.00 42.92 -21.21
C LYS A 494 -11.33 41.54 -20.62
N ILE A 495 -10.83 41.23 -19.42
CA ILE A 495 -11.16 39.97 -18.72
C ILE A 495 -12.66 39.92 -18.39
N SER A 496 -13.22 41.01 -17.87
CA SER A 496 -14.66 41.09 -17.56
C SER A 496 -15.54 40.93 -18.80
N MET A 497 -15.14 41.46 -19.95
CA MET A 497 -15.85 41.24 -21.23
C MET A 497 -15.84 39.77 -21.63
N LYS A 498 -14.71 39.06 -21.44
CA LYS A 498 -14.62 37.62 -21.72
C LYS A 498 -15.44 36.77 -20.74
N ASP A 499 -15.61 37.23 -19.50
CA ASP A 499 -16.51 36.57 -18.54
C ASP A 499 -17.98 36.67 -18.98
N LEU A 500 -18.41 37.81 -19.51
CA LEU A 500 -19.76 37.97 -20.05
C LEU A 500 -19.99 37.10 -21.30
N GLU A 501 -19.00 36.99 -22.19
CA GLU A 501 -19.08 36.08 -23.36
C GLU A 501 -19.16 34.60 -22.94
N ILE A 502 -18.39 34.18 -21.94
CA ILE A 502 -18.45 32.82 -21.39
C ILE A 502 -19.82 32.57 -20.74
N GLN A 503 -20.35 33.54 -20.00
CA GLN A 503 -21.67 33.43 -19.35
C GLN A 503 -22.79 33.26 -20.39
N ALA A 504 -22.76 34.01 -21.49
CA ALA A 504 -23.73 33.85 -22.58
C ALA A 504 -23.68 32.44 -23.22
N LEU A 505 -22.48 31.88 -23.39
CA LEU A 505 -22.31 30.52 -23.91
C LEU A 505 -22.76 29.44 -22.90
N GLN A 506 -22.61 29.70 -21.60
CA GLN A 506 -23.15 28.83 -20.54
C GLN A 506 -24.69 28.84 -20.50
N GLU A 507 -25.32 29.97 -20.78
CA GLU A 507 -26.78 30.04 -20.91
C GLU A 507 -27.29 29.28 -22.14
N GLN A 508 -26.57 29.34 -23.27
CA GLN A 508 -26.85 28.48 -24.43
C GLN A 508 -26.68 26.99 -24.11
N LYS A 509 -25.68 26.61 -23.31
CA LYS A 509 -25.53 25.23 -22.82
C LYS A 509 -26.73 24.78 -21.99
N LYS A 510 -27.22 25.62 -21.07
CA LYS A 510 -28.44 25.31 -20.29
C LYS A 510 -29.66 25.05 -21.18
N TYR A 511 -29.78 25.77 -22.28
CA TYR A 511 -30.84 25.52 -23.27
C TYR A 511 -30.65 24.16 -23.97
N SER A 512 -29.42 23.78 -24.32
CA SER A 512 -29.09 22.45 -24.86
C SER A 512 -29.37 21.32 -23.86
N ASP A 513 -29.03 21.51 -22.58
CA ASP A 513 -29.27 20.51 -21.52
C ASP A 513 -30.78 20.30 -21.30
N LYS A 514 -31.59 21.36 -21.42
CA LYS A 514 -33.06 21.26 -21.39
C LYS A 514 -33.62 20.49 -22.58
N ILE A 515 -33.10 20.70 -23.79
CA ILE A 515 -33.47 19.89 -24.97
C ILE A 515 -33.12 18.42 -24.74
N GLN A 516 -32.03 18.12 -24.03
CA GLN A 516 -31.65 16.75 -23.70
C GLN A 516 -32.62 16.11 -22.70
N GLU A 517 -33.05 16.86 -21.68
CA GLU A 517 -34.08 16.41 -20.73
C GLU A 517 -35.41 16.13 -21.44
N ASP A 518 -35.85 17.03 -22.32
CA ASP A 518 -37.08 16.85 -23.12
C ASP A 518 -36.99 15.62 -24.03
N ASN A 519 -35.83 15.40 -24.67
CA ASN A 519 -35.59 14.19 -25.48
C ASN A 519 -35.61 12.91 -24.63
N GLN A 520 -35.06 12.92 -23.42
CA GLN A 520 -35.09 11.76 -22.53
C GLN A 520 -36.54 11.45 -22.08
N ASN A 521 -37.33 12.48 -21.82
CA ASN A 521 -38.75 12.34 -21.52
C ASN A 521 -39.53 11.74 -22.70
N ILE A 522 -39.22 12.14 -23.94
CA ILE A 522 -39.80 11.54 -25.16
C ILE A 522 -39.44 10.05 -25.25
N ILE A 523 -38.18 9.66 -25.00
CA ILE A 523 -37.74 8.26 -25.03
C ILE A 523 -38.49 7.43 -23.98
N ASN A 524 -38.62 7.96 -22.76
CA ASN A 524 -39.33 7.28 -21.67
C ASN A 524 -40.83 7.09 -22.02
N ASN A 525 -41.45 8.09 -22.64
CA ASN A 525 -42.83 8.01 -23.11
C ASN A 525 -43.00 6.98 -24.24
N LEU A 526 -42.05 6.89 -25.18
CA LEU A 526 -42.05 5.87 -26.23
C LEU A 526 -41.87 4.46 -25.67
N GLN A 527 -40.98 4.27 -24.69
CA GLN A 527 -40.80 2.98 -24.02
C GLN A 527 -42.07 2.52 -23.30
N LYS A 528 -42.74 3.45 -22.60
CA LYS A 528 -44.02 3.17 -21.96
C LYS A 528 -45.10 2.80 -22.97
N SER A 529 -45.21 3.53 -24.08
CA SER A 529 -46.15 3.23 -25.16
C SER A 529 -45.87 1.87 -25.81
N ASN A 530 -44.60 1.51 -26.03
CA ASN A 530 -44.22 0.19 -26.52
C ASN A 530 -44.65 -0.93 -25.56
N GLN A 531 -44.46 -0.73 -24.26
CA GLN A 531 -44.87 -1.70 -23.24
C GLN A 531 -46.39 -1.90 -23.22
N GLU A 532 -47.17 -0.83 -23.41
CA GLU A 532 -48.62 -0.90 -23.54
C GLU A 532 -49.04 -1.67 -24.81
N ILE A 533 -48.37 -1.43 -25.95
CA ILE A 533 -48.61 -2.17 -27.21
C ILE A 533 -48.30 -3.65 -27.04
N TYR A 534 -47.17 -4.02 -26.43
CA TYR A 534 -46.83 -5.43 -26.18
C TYR A 534 -47.85 -6.12 -25.26
N THR A 535 -48.33 -5.40 -24.24
CA THR A 535 -49.36 -5.93 -23.32
C THR A 535 -50.68 -6.16 -24.07
N SER A 536 -51.09 -5.22 -24.94
CA SER A 536 -52.27 -5.36 -25.78
C SER A 536 -52.15 -6.50 -26.80
N LEU A 537 -50.98 -6.67 -27.41
CA LEU A 537 -50.73 -7.74 -28.38
C LEU A 537 -50.78 -9.12 -27.71
N ASN A 538 -50.16 -9.25 -26.53
CA ASN A 538 -50.20 -10.50 -25.76
C ASN A 538 -51.63 -10.86 -25.32
N ALA A 539 -52.45 -9.86 -24.95
CA ALA A 539 -53.85 -10.09 -24.63
C ALA A 539 -54.65 -10.60 -25.84
N GLN A 540 -54.41 -10.05 -27.04
CA GLN A 540 -55.04 -10.54 -28.29
C GLN A 540 -54.57 -11.95 -28.67
N ILE A 541 -53.28 -12.26 -28.49
CA ILE A 541 -52.76 -13.62 -28.72
C ILE A 541 -53.45 -14.63 -27.79
N LEU A 542 -53.59 -14.30 -26.50
CA LEU A 542 -54.25 -15.16 -25.53
C LEU A 542 -55.73 -15.37 -25.88
N GLN A 543 -56.45 -14.32 -26.25
CA GLN A 543 -57.84 -14.40 -26.70
C GLN A 543 -58.00 -15.29 -27.95
N ASN A 544 -57.06 -15.20 -28.90
CA ASN A 544 -57.06 -16.06 -30.09
C ASN A 544 -56.77 -17.53 -29.75
N GLN A 545 -55.89 -17.80 -28.78
CA GLN A 545 -55.65 -19.16 -28.28
C GLN A 545 -56.91 -19.74 -27.62
N GLU A 546 -57.63 -18.94 -26.82
CA GLU A 546 -58.91 -19.36 -26.21
C GLU A 546 -59.98 -19.68 -27.27
N LEU A 547 -60.10 -18.85 -28.32
CA LEU A 547 -61.00 -19.11 -29.44
C LEU A 547 -60.64 -20.39 -30.19
N GLN A 548 -59.34 -20.63 -30.44
CA GLN A 548 -58.88 -21.88 -31.06
C GLN A 548 -59.20 -23.11 -30.21
N GLN A 549 -59.07 -23.00 -28.89
CA GLN A 549 -59.44 -24.04 -27.94
C GLN A 549 -60.94 -24.34 -28.00
N GLN A 550 -61.79 -23.30 -27.99
CA GLN A 550 -63.25 -23.46 -28.11
C GLN A 550 -63.64 -24.16 -29.43
N ILE A 551 -63.00 -23.83 -30.55
CA ILE A 551 -63.25 -24.48 -31.84
C ILE A 551 -62.86 -25.96 -31.80
N ALA A 552 -61.73 -26.29 -31.17
CA ALA A 552 -61.30 -27.67 -30.99
C ALA A 552 -62.32 -28.46 -30.13
N ASP A 553 -62.82 -27.85 -29.06
CA ASP A 553 -63.83 -28.44 -28.19
C ASP A 553 -65.17 -28.66 -28.93
N TYR A 554 -65.62 -27.67 -29.73
CA TYR A 554 -66.82 -27.80 -30.57
C TYR A 554 -66.69 -28.89 -31.64
N LYS A 555 -65.52 -29.03 -32.28
CA LYS A 555 -65.24 -30.13 -33.23
C LYS A 555 -65.30 -31.49 -32.53
N THR A 556 -64.75 -31.58 -31.32
CA THR A 556 -64.75 -32.81 -30.52
C THR A 556 -66.17 -33.20 -30.11
N LEU A 557 -66.98 -32.24 -29.67
CA LEU A 557 -68.40 -32.45 -29.33
C LEU A 557 -69.25 -32.84 -30.56
N SER A 558 -68.99 -32.23 -31.73
CA SER A 558 -69.66 -32.60 -32.98
C SER A 558 -69.30 -34.01 -33.45
N SER A 559 -68.05 -34.46 -33.24
CA SER A 559 -67.62 -35.82 -33.60
C SER A 559 -68.15 -36.91 -32.66
N GLN A 560 -68.55 -36.55 -31.44
CA GLN A 560 -69.17 -37.50 -30.49
C GLN A 560 -70.69 -37.67 -30.69
N ALA A 561 -71.34 -36.79 -31.47
CA ALA A 561 -72.76 -36.88 -31.76
C ALA A 561 -73.11 -37.75 -32.98
N SER A 562 -72.13 -38.26 -33.75
CA SER A 562 -72.38 -39.00 -35.00
C SER A 562 -72.52 -40.52 -34.87
N ASP A 563 -72.40 -41.09 -33.66
CA ASP A 563 -72.35 -42.55 -33.47
C ASP A 563 -73.60 -43.20 -32.83
N ASN A 564 -74.74 -42.50 -32.78
CA ASN A 564 -76.00 -43.13 -32.35
C ASN A 564 -77.09 -43.11 -33.41
N SER A 565 -77.65 -44.31 -33.57
CA SER A 565 -78.57 -44.81 -34.58
C SER A 565 -79.93 -44.14 -34.63
N MET A 566 -80.42 -43.99 -35.87
CA MET A 566 -81.79 -44.20 -36.39
C MET A 566 -82.14 -43.13 -37.44
N THR A 567 -82.71 -43.59 -38.54
CA THR A 567 -83.04 -42.86 -39.77
C THR A 567 -83.74 -41.51 -39.52
N PRO A 568 -83.21 -40.39 -40.04
CA PRO A 568 -83.85 -39.10 -39.87
C PRO A 568 -85.03 -38.92 -40.83
N SER A 569 -86.12 -38.40 -40.29
CA SER A 569 -87.31 -38.02 -41.08
C SER A 569 -87.01 -36.80 -41.96
N GLN A 570 -87.81 -36.57 -43.01
CA GLN A 570 -87.62 -35.44 -43.94
C GLN A 570 -87.60 -34.05 -43.27
N GLY A 571 -88.10 -33.92 -42.02
CA GLY A 571 -88.00 -32.70 -41.21
C GLY A 571 -86.61 -32.47 -40.59
N GLU A 572 -85.87 -33.52 -40.26
CA GLU A 572 -84.52 -33.41 -39.67
C GLU A 572 -83.45 -33.07 -40.70
N ARG A 573 -83.66 -33.43 -41.97
CA ARG A 573 -82.79 -32.97 -43.07
C ARG A 573 -82.80 -31.46 -43.22
N ASN A 574 -83.96 -30.80 -43.06
CA ASN A 574 -84.02 -29.34 -43.15
C ASN A 574 -83.41 -28.65 -41.92
N TYR A 575 -83.49 -29.26 -40.74
CA TYR A 575 -82.84 -28.73 -39.53
C TYR A 575 -81.32 -28.90 -39.58
N GLN A 576 -80.80 -30.04 -40.05
CA GLN A 576 -79.37 -30.26 -40.28
C GLN A 576 -78.82 -29.40 -41.42
N ILE A 577 -79.61 -29.17 -42.48
CA ILE A 577 -79.23 -28.23 -43.56
C ILE A 577 -79.14 -26.80 -43.00
N ASN A 578 -80.10 -26.36 -42.16
CA ASN A 578 -80.02 -25.03 -41.54
C ASN A 578 -78.84 -24.91 -40.55
N ILE A 579 -78.57 -25.92 -39.73
CA ILE A 579 -77.40 -25.91 -38.82
C ILE A 579 -76.10 -25.90 -39.62
N SER A 580 -76.00 -26.66 -40.72
CA SER A 580 -74.80 -26.66 -41.57
C SER A 580 -74.61 -25.35 -42.35
N LEU A 581 -75.71 -24.70 -42.77
CA LEU A 581 -75.69 -23.37 -43.38
C LEU A 581 -75.27 -22.29 -42.38
N GLN A 582 -75.83 -22.33 -41.17
CA GLN A 582 -75.50 -21.39 -40.11
C GLN A 582 -74.06 -21.59 -39.61
N SER A 583 -73.61 -22.85 -39.50
CA SER A 583 -72.20 -23.19 -39.21
C SER A 583 -71.27 -22.69 -40.31
N ARG A 584 -71.65 -22.82 -41.59
CA ARG A 584 -70.85 -22.27 -42.70
C ARG A 584 -70.79 -20.75 -42.71
N GLN A 585 -71.89 -20.07 -42.37
CA GLN A 585 -71.89 -18.61 -42.23
C GLN A 585 -71.00 -18.18 -41.06
N SER A 586 -71.12 -18.82 -39.89
CA SER A 586 -70.25 -18.53 -38.75
C SER A 586 -68.78 -18.84 -39.05
N GLU A 587 -68.47 -19.91 -39.78
CA GLU A 587 -67.11 -20.23 -40.24
C GLU A 587 -66.58 -19.18 -41.24
N GLN A 588 -67.42 -18.66 -42.14
CA GLN A 588 -67.03 -17.59 -43.07
C GLN A 588 -66.80 -16.26 -42.35
N GLU A 589 -67.67 -15.89 -41.41
CA GLU A 589 -67.52 -14.68 -40.60
C GLU A 589 -66.27 -14.76 -39.72
N LEU A 590 -66.02 -15.92 -39.11
CA LEU A 590 -64.80 -16.15 -38.32
C LEU A 590 -63.54 -16.14 -39.20
N ALA A 591 -63.59 -16.73 -40.40
CA ALA A 591 -62.48 -16.69 -41.34
C ALA A 591 -62.17 -15.24 -41.79
N GLN A 592 -63.20 -14.44 -42.07
CA GLN A 592 -63.04 -13.01 -42.38
C GLN A 592 -62.46 -12.23 -41.19
N GLN A 593 -62.93 -12.52 -39.97
CA GLN A 593 -62.40 -11.90 -38.76
C GLN A 593 -60.93 -12.26 -38.53
N MET A 594 -60.56 -13.54 -38.70
CA MET A 594 -59.17 -14.00 -38.61
C MET A 594 -58.27 -13.36 -39.67
N GLU A 595 -58.78 -13.11 -40.87
CA GLU A 595 -58.04 -12.44 -41.94
C GLU A 595 -57.85 -10.94 -41.64
N GLN A 596 -58.86 -10.27 -41.08
CA GLN A 596 -58.74 -8.90 -40.57
C GLN A 596 -57.74 -8.80 -39.40
N ASP A 597 -57.79 -9.74 -38.46
CA ASP A 597 -56.86 -9.77 -37.33
C ASP A 597 -55.43 -10.09 -37.78
N ARG A 598 -55.25 -10.97 -38.76
CA ARG A 598 -53.93 -11.20 -39.41
C ARG A 598 -53.39 -9.93 -40.07
N TYR A 599 -54.24 -9.19 -40.78
CA TYR A 599 -53.83 -7.91 -41.38
C TYR A 599 -53.45 -6.88 -40.31
N LYS A 600 -54.18 -6.83 -39.20
CA LYS A 600 -53.91 -5.92 -38.08
C LYS A 600 -52.63 -6.29 -37.33
N ILE A 601 -52.37 -7.58 -37.11
CA ILE A 601 -51.12 -8.09 -36.53
C ILE A 601 -49.94 -7.72 -37.44
N PHE A 602 -50.06 -7.91 -38.76
CA PHE A 602 -49.01 -7.53 -39.71
C PHE A 602 -48.70 -6.02 -39.67
N GLN A 603 -49.72 -5.16 -39.56
CA GLN A 603 -49.53 -3.71 -39.40
C GLN A 603 -48.83 -3.35 -38.08
N LEU A 604 -49.20 -4.02 -36.97
CA LEU A 604 -48.56 -3.82 -35.67
C LEU A 604 -47.10 -4.31 -35.68
N GLU A 605 -46.80 -5.45 -36.30
CA GLU A 605 -45.44 -5.95 -36.49
C GLU A 605 -44.58 -4.97 -37.29
N LEU A 606 -45.16 -4.35 -38.33
CA LEU A 606 -44.48 -3.32 -39.12
C LEU A 606 -44.14 -2.09 -38.26
N GLN A 607 -45.09 -1.62 -37.44
CA GLN A 607 -44.88 -0.50 -36.51
C GLN A 607 -43.84 -0.82 -35.43
N VAL A 608 -43.91 -2.00 -34.81
CA VAL A 608 -42.94 -2.46 -33.79
C VAL A 608 -41.54 -2.56 -34.40
N ASN A 609 -41.41 -3.07 -35.63
CA ASN A 609 -40.12 -3.13 -36.32
C ASN A 609 -39.56 -1.74 -36.63
N GLN A 610 -40.42 -0.75 -36.89
CA GLN A 610 -40.01 0.63 -37.10
C GLN A 610 -39.57 1.29 -35.79
N LEU A 611 -40.32 1.11 -34.71
CA LEU A 611 -39.97 1.61 -33.39
C LEU A 611 -38.69 0.95 -32.83
N ASN A 612 -38.47 -0.34 -33.09
CA ASN A 612 -37.21 -1.01 -32.73
C ASN A 612 -36.01 -0.45 -33.47
N LYS A 613 -36.15 -0.03 -34.74
CA LYS A 613 -35.07 0.64 -35.48
C LYS A 613 -34.74 2.00 -34.86
N GLU A 614 -35.76 2.78 -34.51
CA GLU A 614 -35.59 4.07 -33.84
C GLU A 614 -34.95 3.92 -32.45
N TYR A 615 -35.37 2.91 -31.70
CA TYR A 615 -34.80 2.58 -30.40
C TYR A 615 -33.31 2.20 -30.48
N ILE A 616 -32.91 1.35 -31.44
CA ILE A 616 -31.51 0.97 -31.65
C ILE A 616 -30.68 2.20 -32.05
N ALA A 617 -31.20 3.08 -32.91
CA ALA A 617 -30.52 4.31 -33.29
C ALA A 617 -30.31 5.26 -32.10
N LEU A 618 -31.32 5.40 -31.24
CA LEU A 618 -31.23 6.16 -29.99
C LEU A 618 -30.22 5.55 -29.00
N GLN A 619 -30.19 4.22 -28.89
CA GLN A 619 -29.24 3.53 -28.02
C GLN A 619 -27.79 3.73 -28.50
N GLN A 620 -27.56 3.68 -29.81
CA GLN A 620 -26.26 3.97 -30.43
C GLN A 620 -25.83 5.42 -30.17
N LEU A 621 -26.75 6.39 -30.34
CA LEU A 621 -26.50 7.80 -30.06
C LEU A 621 -26.14 8.02 -28.59
N ASN A 622 -26.80 7.32 -27.67
CA ASN A 622 -26.53 7.44 -26.24
C ASN A 622 -25.16 6.85 -25.85
N GLN A 623 -24.77 5.73 -26.46
CA GLN A 623 -23.42 5.16 -26.31
C GLN A 623 -22.33 6.11 -26.83
N ASP A 624 -22.56 6.75 -27.98
CA ASP A 624 -21.62 7.73 -28.53
C ASP A 624 -21.51 8.98 -27.63
N LYS A 625 -22.62 9.46 -27.05
CA LYS A 625 -22.61 10.56 -26.07
C LYS A 625 -21.83 10.19 -24.81
N LEU A 626 -22.05 9.01 -24.22
CA LEU A 626 -21.30 8.54 -23.06
C LEU A 626 -19.80 8.41 -23.36
N ARG A 627 -19.43 8.01 -24.57
CA ARG A 627 -18.04 7.96 -25.02
C ARG A 627 -17.41 9.34 -25.11
N ILE A 628 -18.16 10.34 -25.60
CA ILE A 628 -17.71 11.74 -25.64
C ILE A 628 -17.56 12.30 -24.23
N ILE A 629 -18.53 12.05 -23.34
CA ILE A 629 -18.48 12.48 -21.93
C ILE A 629 -17.25 11.88 -21.24
N GLY A 630 -17.01 10.56 -21.37
CA GLY A 630 -15.84 9.92 -20.79
C GLY A 630 -14.51 10.48 -21.32
N ASN A 631 -14.44 10.81 -22.62
CA ASN A 631 -13.25 11.47 -23.18
C ASN A 631 -13.05 12.89 -22.63
N LEU A 632 -14.13 13.63 -22.37
CA LEU A 632 -14.08 14.97 -21.77
C LEU A 632 -13.69 14.90 -20.29
N GLU A 633 -14.18 13.93 -19.54
CA GLU A 633 -13.78 13.68 -18.15
C GLU A 633 -12.29 13.33 -18.03
N VAL A 634 -11.77 12.49 -18.93
CA VAL A 634 -10.33 12.18 -18.98
C VAL A 634 -9.50 13.44 -19.24
N ARG A 635 -9.94 14.30 -20.16
CA ARG A 635 -9.24 15.56 -20.45
C ARG A 635 -9.36 16.55 -19.30
N LEU A 636 -10.48 16.60 -18.60
CA LEU A 636 -10.68 17.43 -17.41
C LEU A 636 -9.76 16.97 -16.28
N ILE A 637 -9.67 15.65 -16.03
CA ILE A 637 -8.76 15.07 -15.04
C ILE A 637 -7.30 15.36 -15.41
N GLN A 638 -6.92 15.28 -16.69
CA GLN A 638 -5.58 15.65 -17.15
C GLN A 638 -5.28 17.14 -16.94
N ALA A 639 -6.25 18.02 -17.20
CA ALA A 639 -6.12 19.46 -16.94
C ALA A 639 -6.04 19.77 -15.44
N GLU A 640 -6.82 19.08 -14.60
CA GLU A 640 -6.75 19.19 -13.14
C GLU A 640 -5.43 18.65 -12.58
N ALA A 641 -4.91 17.54 -13.13
CA ALA A 641 -3.62 17.00 -12.76
C ALA A 641 -2.49 17.98 -13.12
N ALA A 642 -2.51 18.55 -14.32
CA ALA A 642 -1.57 19.60 -14.73
C ALA A 642 -1.68 20.86 -13.84
N LYS A 643 -2.90 21.24 -13.44
CA LYS A 643 -3.14 22.32 -12.49
C LYS A 643 -2.53 22.02 -11.11
N ARG A 644 -2.76 20.82 -10.57
CA ARG A 644 -2.18 20.38 -9.28
C ARG A 644 -0.66 20.30 -9.34
N GLU A 645 -0.10 19.85 -10.46
CA GLU A 645 1.36 19.81 -10.68
C GLU A 645 1.95 21.22 -10.74
N HIS A 646 1.27 22.15 -11.40
CA HIS A 646 1.64 23.57 -11.40
C HIS A 646 1.50 24.21 -10.01
N GLU A 647 0.42 23.91 -9.26
CA GLU A 647 0.23 24.36 -7.87
C GLU A 647 1.33 23.81 -6.96
N LYS A 648 1.74 22.55 -7.16
CA LYS A 648 2.87 21.93 -6.46
C LYS A 648 4.19 22.62 -6.78
N PHE A 649 4.48 22.91 -8.06
CA PHE A 649 5.67 23.67 -8.43
C PHE A 649 5.63 25.11 -7.89
N SER A 650 4.45 25.72 -7.83
CA SER A 650 4.26 27.03 -7.22
C SER A 650 4.54 26.99 -5.71
N SER A 651 4.04 25.98 -4.99
CA SER A 651 4.31 25.81 -3.56
C SER A 651 5.77 25.47 -3.27
N GLU A 652 6.38 24.60 -4.08
CA GLU A 652 7.81 24.27 -3.98
C GLU A 652 8.69 25.52 -4.22
N ASN A 653 8.33 26.39 -5.17
CA ASN A 653 9.03 27.66 -5.38
C ASN A 653 8.88 28.62 -4.20
N VAL A 654 7.71 28.66 -3.56
CA VAL A 654 7.49 29.45 -2.32
C VAL A 654 8.36 28.89 -1.18
N ASP A 655 8.44 27.58 -1.03
CA ASP A 655 9.25 26.93 0.01
C ASP A 655 10.75 27.09 -0.24
N ILE A 656 11.21 27.00 -1.50
CA ILE A 656 12.59 27.30 -1.88
C ILE A 656 12.91 28.76 -1.55
N LYS A 657 11.99 29.69 -1.82
CA LYS A 657 12.16 31.11 -1.49
C LYS A 657 12.22 31.34 0.03
N LYS A 658 11.37 30.67 0.81
CA LYS A 658 11.43 30.70 2.29
C LYS A 658 12.74 30.10 2.81
N LYS A 659 13.22 29.01 2.22
CA LYS A 659 14.52 28.40 2.58
C LYS A 659 15.67 29.35 2.27
N LEU A 660 15.64 30.04 1.13
CA LEU A 660 16.60 31.09 0.77
C LEU A 660 16.59 32.24 1.78
N GLN A 661 15.41 32.77 2.14
CA GLN A 661 15.27 33.81 3.17
C GLN A 661 15.76 33.34 4.55
N ASN A 662 15.49 32.08 4.92
CA ASN A 662 16.01 31.49 6.15
C ASN A 662 17.54 31.32 6.10
N HIS A 663 18.11 30.94 4.96
CA HIS A 663 19.57 30.86 4.80
C HIS A 663 20.22 32.25 4.89
N GLU A 664 19.60 33.27 4.31
CA GLU A 664 20.05 34.67 4.47
C GLU A 664 20.00 35.10 5.95
N LEU A 665 18.92 34.79 6.66
CA LEU A 665 18.82 35.05 8.10
C LEU A 665 19.86 34.29 8.93
N VAL A 666 20.13 33.03 8.60
CA VAL A 666 21.18 32.23 9.26
C VAL A 666 22.56 32.82 8.99
N ILE A 667 22.84 33.28 7.76
CA ILE A 667 24.10 33.95 7.43
C ILE A 667 24.24 35.26 8.21
N ILE A 668 23.16 36.04 8.34
CA ILE A 668 23.15 37.27 9.16
C ILE A 668 23.39 36.93 10.63
N GLN A 669 22.70 35.94 11.19
CA GLN A 669 22.89 35.50 12.57
C GLN A 669 24.29 34.95 12.83
N GLN A 670 24.87 34.22 11.88
CA GLN A 670 26.24 33.74 11.97
C GLN A 670 27.24 34.89 11.91
N ALA A 671 27.01 35.91 11.08
CA ALA A 671 27.83 37.12 11.04
C ALA A 671 27.74 37.91 12.36
N GLU A 672 26.54 38.05 12.93
CA GLU A 672 26.32 38.68 14.25
C GLU A 672 26.99 37.88 15.37
N GLN A 673 26.89 36.56 15.35
CA GLN A 673 27.58 35.69 16.32
C GLN A 673 29.11 35.79 16.18
N LEU A 674 29.63 35.90 14.96
CA LEU A 674 31.06 36.11 14.72
C LEU A 674 31.50 37.46 15.28
N GLN A 675 30.70 38.51 15.08
CA GLN A 675 30.95 39.85 15.61
C GLN A 675 30.90 39.87 17.15
N LEU A 676 29.95 39.15 17.76
CA LEU A 676 29.86 38.95 19.21
C LEU A 676 31.03 38.15 19.77
N LEU A 677 31.48 37.12 19.06
CA LEU A 677 32.68 36.35 19.42
C LEU A 677 33.93 37.21 19.33
N GLN A 678 34.02 38.07 18.33
CA GLN A 678 35.14 38.99 18.17
C GLN A 678 35.14 40.06 19.27
N GLN A 679 33.97 40.63 19.60
CA GLN A 679 33.82 41.53 20.74
C GLN A 679 34.15 40.83 22.07
N ARG A 680 33.73 39.57 22.28
CA ARG A 680 34.10 38.80 23.48
C ARG A 680 35.57 38.46 23.53
N TYR A 681 36.20 38.23 22.39
CA TYR A 681 37.63 37.99 22.29
C TYR A 681 38.42 39.26 22.68
N ASP A 682 38.01 40.41 22.16
CA ASP A 682 38.59 41.71 22.50
C ASP A 682 38.34 42.07 23.98
N LEU A 683 37.15 41.78 24.50
CA LEU A 683 36.82 41.93 25.92
C LEU A 683 37.67 41.01 26.80
N ARG A 684 37.87 39.75 26.41
CA ARG A 684 38.74 38.81 27.13
C ARG A 684 40.21 39.21 27.09
N LEU A 685 40.66 39.86 26.02
CA LEU A 685 42.00 40.45 25.96
C LEU A 685 42.15 41.61 26.95
N SER A 686 41.12 42.45 27.09
CA SER A 686 41.07 43.50 28.12
C SER A 686 41.00 42.92 29.53
N GLU A 687 40.13 41.93 29.77
CA GLU A 687 39.98 41.22 31.04
C GLU A 687 41.27 40.49 31.43
N LEU A 688 42.05 39.98 30.46
CA LEU A 688 43.34 39.34 30.73
C LEU A 688 44.38 40.37 31.21
N ASP A 689 44.37 41.57 30.66
CA ASP A 689 45.26 42.65 31.10
C ASP A 689 44.81 43.28 32.42
N ASP A 690 43.51 43.33 32.68
CA ASP A 690 42.97 43.73 33.98
C ASP A 690 43.20 42.65 35.04
N ALA A 691 43.03 41.36 34.72
CA ALA A 691 43.35 40.24 35.62
C ALA A 691 44.86 40.15 35.93
N LYS A 692 45.75 40.58 35.03
CA LYS A 692 47.18 40.71 35.33
C LYS A 692 47.45 41.83 36.35
N LYS A 693 46.73 42.95 36.26
CA LYS A 693 46.81 44.05 37.24
C LYS A 693 46.18 43.65 38.58
N GLU A 694 45.03 42.98 38.52
CA GLU A 694 44.28 42.52 39.68
C GLU A 694 45.03 41.41 40.42
N ARG A 695 45.71 40.49 39.71
CA ARG A 695 46.63 39.51 40.32
C ARG A 695 47.79 40.18 41.08
N PHE A 696 48.28 41.32 40.58
CA PHE A 696 49.33 42.09 41.26
C PHE A 696 48.79 42.76 42.53
N GLN A 697 47.56 43.28 42.50
CA GLN A 697 46.88 43.89 43.65
C GLN A 697 46.41 42.84 44.68
N LEU A 698 45.92 41.68 44.22
CA LEU A 698 45.51 40.55 45.06
C LEU A 698 46.70 39.93 45.79
N ALA A 699 47.91 39.96 45.22
CA ALA A 699 49.12 39.52 45.93
C ALA A 699 49.48 40.43 47.12
N GLU A 700 49.20 41.74 47.01
CA GLU A 700 49.33 42.69 48.12
C GLU A 700 48.19 42.57 49.15
N GLU A 701 46.94 42.39 48.68
CA GLU A 701 45.79 42.20 49.57
C GLU A 701 45.81 40.86 50.31
N LEU A 702 46.34 39.77 49.73
CA LEU A 702 46.40 38.46 50.40
C LEU A 702 47.31 38.49 51.63
N ASN A 703 48.39 39.29 51.58
CA ASN A 703 49.27 39.53 52.72
C ASN A 703 48.56 40.34 53.82
N LEU A 704 47.65 41.24 53.46
CA LEU A 704 46.87 42.04 54.40
C LEU A 704 45.68 41.26 55.01
N LYS A 705 44.97 40.46 54.20
CA LYS A 705 43.80 39.65 54.63
C LYS A 705 44.17 38.44 55.47
N ASN A 706 45.36 37.85 55.27
CA ASN A 706 45.85 36.80 56.17
C ASN A 706 46.10 37.31 57.61
N SER A 707 46.42 38.59 57.78
CA SER A 707 46.50 39.24 59.11
C SER A 707 45.12 39.52 59.72
N GLN A 708 44.08 39.70 58.91
CA GLN A 708 42.71 40.00 59.36
C GLN A 708 41.88 38.74 59.63
N HIS A 709 42.11 37.64 58.89
CA HIS A 709 41.42 36.37 59.10
C HIS A 709 41.73 35.73 60.46
N SER A 710 42.94 35.91 61.02
CA SER A 710 43.23 35.48 62.40
C SER A 710 42.42 36.23 63.46
N GLN A 711 41.98 37.46 63.18
CA GLN A 711 41.15 38.25 64.11
C GLN A 711 39.65 37.91 63.96
N ILE A 712 39.18 37.62 62.75
CA ILE A 712 37.77 37.28 62.46
C ILE A 712 37.40 35.88 62.98
N ILE A 713 38.33 34.91 62.98
CA ILE A 713 38.08 33.57 63.53
C ILE A 713 37.83 33.62 65.05
N GLN A 714 38.42 34.57 65.77
CA GLN A 714 38.16 34.77 67.21
C GLN A 714 36.80 35.44 67.47
N GLU A 715 36.33 36.32 66.58
CA GLU A 715 35.02 36.99 66.70
C GLU A 715 33.85 36.04 66.35
N LEU A 716 34.02 35.16 65.35
CA LEU A 716 33.00 34.19 64.94
C LEU A 716 32.76 33.09 65.98
N GLN A 717 33.76 32.73 66.78
CA GLN A 717 33.59 31.81 67.90
C GLN A 717 32.74 32.41 69.03
N LYS A 718 32.71 33.75 69.15
CA LYS A 718 31.90 34.48 70.12
C LYS A 718 30.45 34.64 69.67
N GLN A 719 30.21 34.93 68.38
CA GLN A 719 28.87 35.08 67.81
C GLN A 719 28.08 33.76 67.71
N LEU A 720 28.77 32.61 67.63
CA LEU A 720 28.12 31.29 67.62
C LEU A 720 27.45 30.97 68.97
N ALA A 721 27.95 31.51 70.07
CA ALA A 721 27.35 31.36 71.40
C ALA A 721 26.08 32.21 71.59
N ASP A 722 26.01 33.37 70.93
CA ASP A 722 24.86 34.29 71.01
C ASP A 722 23.65 33.80 70.16
N LEU A 723 23.90 33.09 69.05
CA LEU A 723 22.85 32.54 68.18
C LEU A 723 22.10 31.35 68.79
N GLN A 724 22.71 30.63 69.74
CA GLN A 724 22.02 29.59 70.51
C GLN A 724 20.99 30.14 71.50
N ILE A 725 21.10 31.41 71.88
CA ILE A 725 20.12 32.09 72.76
C ILE A 725 18.92 32.60 71.95
N LEU A 726 19.13 33.02 70.68
CA LEU A 726 18.08 33.55 69.81
C LEU A 726 17.14 32.47 69.25
N HIS A 727 17.63 31.25 69.03
CA HIS A 727 16.83 30.12 68.55
C HIS A 727 15.66 29.77 69.50
N ASN A 728 15.83 29.98 70.81
CA ASN A 728 14.78 29.72 71.80
C ASN A 728 13.69 30.82 71.83
N SER A 729 13.96 32.02 71.30
CA SER A 729 13.00 33.14 71.27
C SER A 729 12.04 33.09 70.07
N VAL A 730 12.41 32.42 68.98
CA VAL A 730 11.60 32.35 67.74
C VAL A 730 10.57 31.21 67.80
N SER A 731 10.79 30.20 68.64
CA SER A 731 9.84 29.11 68.87
C SER A 731 8.55 29.58 69.57
N ASP A 732 8.61 30.63 70.39
CA ASP A 732 7.47 31.18 71.12
C ASP A 732 6.58 32.12 70.27
N GLN A 733 7.14 32.75 69.23
CA GLN A 733 6.37 33.67 68.36
C GLN A 733 5.53 32.92 67.30
N LEU A 734 5.90 31.69 66.94
CA LEU A 734 5.16 30.87 65.97
C LEU A 734 3.83 30.33 66.55
N ASN A 735 3.74 30.15 67.86
CA ASN A 735 2.52 29.71 68.55
C ASN A 735 1.46 30.83 68.69
N GLN A 736 1.84 32.09 68.50
CA GLN A 736 0.92 33.24 68.58
C GLN A 736 0.22 33.54 67.24
N ALA A 737 0.83 33.15 66.10
CA ALA A 737 0.27 33.36 64.76
C ALA A 737 -0.86 32.37 64.39
N LEU A 738 -0.90 31.19 65.01
CA LEU A 738 -1.96 30.18 64.76
C LEU A 738 -3.31 30.53 65.41
N SER A 739 -3.36 31.48 66.34
CA SER A 739 -4.58 31.94 67.04
C SER A 739 -5.42 32.97 66.25
N ILE A 740 -4.89 33.55 65.17
CA ILE A 740 -5.58 34.63 64.41
C ILE A 740 -6.35 34.07 63.20
N ASN A 741 -6.00 32.88 62.72
CA ASN A 741 -6.61 32.29 61.52
C ASN A 741 -7.96 31.57 61.80
N GLU A 742 -8.31 31.28 63.05
CA GLU A 742 -9.62 30.72 63.40
C GLU A 742 -10.76 31.76 63.43
N LYS A 743 -10.46 33.05 63.65
CA LYS A 743 -11.49 34.11 63.71
C LYS A 743 -12.02 34.57 62.35
N LEU A 744 -11.35 34.23 61.24
CA LEU A 744 -11.77 34.60 59.88
C LEU A 744 -12.75 33.60 59.25
N LYS A 745 -12.88 32.37 59.80
CA LYS A 745 -13.81 31.35 59.29
C LYS A 745 -15.26 31.53 59.77
N GLN A 746 -15.51 32.30 60.82
CA GLN A 746 -16.86 32.51 61.38
C GLN A 746 -17.67 33.64 60.70
N LEU A 747 -17.02 34.57 59.99
CA LEU A 747 -17.68 35.71 59.32
C LEU A 747 -18.26 35.41 57.93
N ILE A 748 -17.87 34.30 57.31
CA ILE A 748 -18.30 33.92 55.95
C ILE A 748 -19.63 33.15 55.99
N ILE A 749 -19.97 32.52 57.12
CA ILE A 749 -21.21 31.74 57.30
C ILE A 749 -22.44 32.63 57.57
N GLU A 750 -22.24 33.89 57.97
CA GLU A 750 -23.34 34.83 58.29
C GLU A 750 -23.90 35.58 57.07
N LYS A 751 -23.22 35.59 55.91
CA LYS A 751 -23.65 36.34 54.72
C LYS A 751 -24.40 35.54 53.65
N ASP A 752 -24.28 34.22 53.67
CA ASP A 752 -25.01 33.35 52.72
C ASP A 752 -26.47 33.07 53.12
N ASN A 753 -26.88 33.43 54.35
CA ASN A 753 -28.25 33.21 54.85
C ASN A 753 -29.20 34.41 54.65
N GLU A 754 -28.72 35.59 54.20
CA GLU A 754 -29.58 36.76 53.94
C GLU A 754 -30.16 36.82 52.51
N ILE A 755 -29.66 36.01 51.57
CA ILE A 755 -30.06 36.08 50.14
C ILE A 755 -31.19 35.10 49.79
N SER A 756 -31.45 34.10 50.64
CA SER A 756 -32.42 33.03 50.38
C SER A 756 -33.89 33.42 50.63
N GLU A 757 -34.17 34.57 51.27
CA GLU A 757 -35.52 34.92 51.74
C GLU A 757 -36.23 36.04 50.96
N TYR A 758 -35.63 36.58 49.89
CA TYR A 758 -36.23 37.71 49.13
C TYR A 758 -36.95 37.32 47.82
N VAL A 759 -36.84 36.06 47.36
CA VAL A 759 -37.33 35.65 46.03
C VAL A 759 -38.75 35.03 46.07
N LYS A 760 -39.45 35.13 47.21
CA LYS A 760 -40.72 34.45 47.44
C LYS A 760 -41.87 35.41 47.79
N HIS A 761 -42.27 36.30 46.87
CA HIS A 761 -43.66 36.71 46.57
C HIS A 761 -43.75 38.06 45.82
N LEU A 762 -44.53 38.08 44.73
CA LEU A 762 -45.18 39.18 43.97
C LEU A 762 -44.80 39.14 42.46
N SER A 763 -45.43 38.27 41.65
CA SER A 763 -46.76 38.37 41.01
C SER A 763 -46.89 39.42 39.88
N GLU A 764 -46.66 38.91 38.66
CA GLU A 764 -47.48 39.03 37.44
C GLU A 764 -47.73 40.37 36.70
N ARG A 765 -47.55 40.24 35.37
CA ARG A 765 -48.25 40.87 34.22
C ARG A 765 -47.89 42.31 33.83
N ASP A 766 -47.05 42.42 32.79
CA ASP A 766 -47.39 43.11 31.50
C ASP A 766 -46.26 43.18 30.43
N LEU A 767 -45.24 42.32 30.43
CA LEU A 767 -44.10 42.46 29.51
C LEU A 767 -43.68 41.20 28.72
N ILE A 768 -44.62 40.28 28.46
CA ILE A 768 -44.30 39.00 27.79
C ILE A 768 -44.17 39.13 26.25
N ILE A 769 -44.66 40.20 25.63
CA ILE A 769 -44.59 40.37 24.16
C ILE A 769 -43.35 41.17 23.71
N VAL A 770 -42.75 42.00 24.57
CA VAL A 770 -41.48 42.71 24.26
C VAL A 770 -40.26 41.85 24.62
N ALA A 771 -40.32 41.09 25.72
CA ALA A 771 -39.20 40.25 26.18
C ALA A 771 -38.85 39.09 25.24
N LEU A 772 -39.80 38.56 24.45
CA LEU A 772 -39.52 37.51 23.46
C LEU A 772 -38.76 38.05 22.23
N LYS A 773 -38.90 39.34 21.89
CA LYS A 773 -38.13 39.97 20.81
C LYS A 773 -36.70 40.32 21.24
N ASP A 774 -36.52 40.77 22.48
CA ASP A 774 -35.19 41.05 23.02
C ASP A 774 -34.42 39.76 23.35
N ALA A 775 -35.11 38.68 23.76
CA ALA A 775 -34.50 37.37 23.93
C ALA A 775 -34.07 36.73 22.60
N ASP A 776 -34.81 36.95 21.51
CA ASP A 776 -34.43 36.48 20.17
C ASP A 776 -33.18 37.23 19.65
N LEU A 777 -33.10 38.55 19.87
CA LEU A 777 -31.91 39.36 19.56
C LEU A 777 -30.67 38.94 20.38
N LEU A 778 -30.83 38.72 21.69
CA LEU A 778 -29.75 38.24 22.56
C LEU A 778 -29.31 36.80 22.24
N MET A 779 -30.24 35.93 21.87
CA MET A 779 -29.93 34.57 21.40
C MET A 779 -29.21 34.59 20.05
N LYS A 780 -29.56 35.53 19.15
CA LYS A 780 -28.86 35.74 17.88
C LYS A 780 -27.43 36.22 18.07
N ASP A 781 -27.21 37.22 18.92
CA ASP A 781 -25.87 37.74 19.22
C ASP A 781 -25.01 36.68 19.93
N ARG A 782 -25.61 35.93 20.86
CA ARG A 782 -24.92 34.82 21.55
C ARG A 782 -24.58 33.67 20.60
N ASN A 783 -25.48 33.34 19.67
CA ASN A 783 -25.21 32.33 18.64
C ASN A 783 -24.12 32.81 17.68
N GLN A 784 -24.12 34.07 17.25
CA GLN A 784 -23.04 34.62 16.42
C GLN A 784 -21.68 34.59 17.15
N HIS A 785 -21.65 34.90 18.44
CA HIS A 785 -20.43 34.81 19.24
C HIS A 785 -19.95 33.36 19.38
N LEU A 786 -20.85 32.40 19.63
CA LEU A 786 -20.51 30.97 19.71
C LEU A 786 -20.06 30.41 18.37
N THR A 787 -20.69 30.81 17.25
CA THR A 787 -20.25 30.46 15.90
C THR A 787 -18.85 30.99 15.63
N LYS A 788 -18.56 32.24 16.01
CA LYS A 788 -17.22 32.81 15.84
C LYS A 788 -16.16 32.10 16.69
N GLN A 789 -16.46 31.74 17.94
CA GLN A 789 -15.56 30.91 18.77
C GLN A 789 -15.33 29.52 18.20
N PHE A 790 -16.36 28.94 17.57
CA PHE A 790 -16.26 27.64 16.91
C PHE A 790 -15.36 27.71 15.68
N GLU A 791 -15.54 28.73 14.83
CA GLU A 791 -14.69 28.99 13.66
C GLU A 791 -13.22 29.26 14.06
N GLU A 792 -12.99 30.01 15.14
CA GLU A 792 -11.64 30.24 15.69
C GLU A 792 -11.00 28.94 16.21
N SER A 793 -11.78 28.08 16.89
CA SER A 793 -11.31 26.78 17.39
C SER A 793 -11.05 25.78 16.27
N GLU A 794 -11.87 25.79 15.22
CA GLU A 794 -11.69 24.98 14.01
C GLU A 794 -10.45 25.42 13.22
N SER A 795 -10.24 26.73 13.09
CA SER A 795 -9.02 27.30 12.49
C SER A 795 -7.76 26.91 13.25
N GLN A 796 -7.79 26.98 14.59
CA GLN A 796 -6.68 26.54 15.45
C GLN A 796 -6.41 25.03 15.32
N LEU A 797 -7.45 24.20 15.31
CA LEU A 797 -7.33 22.76 15.10
C LEU A 797 -6.68 22.46 13.74
N HIS A 798 -7.10 23.17 12.68
CA HIS A 798 -6.56 22.97 11.34
C HIS A 798 -5.08 23.40 11.25
N LYS A 799 -4.68 24.45 11.97
CA LYS A 799 -3.28 24.90 12.07
C LYS A 799 -2.40 23.87 12.79
N ILE A 800 -2.85 23.35 13.92
CA ILE A 800 -2.12 22.32 14.69
C ILE A 800 -2.02 21.01 13.91
N GLN A 801 -3.05 20.64 13.16
CA GLN A 801 -3.00 19.48 12.26
C GLN A 801 -1.97 19.64 11.13
N GLN A 802 -1.84 20.85 10.56
CA GLN A 802 -0.82 21.15 9.55
C GLN A 802 0.59 21.13 10.14
N GLU A 803 0.79 21.69 11.32
CA GLU A 803 2.07 21.67 12.03
C GLU A 803 2.47 20.24 12.42
N TYR A 804 1.54 19.44 12.95
CA TYR A 804 1.76 18.03 13.26
C TYR A 804 2.18 17.23 12.02
N LYS A 805 1.50 17.44 10.88
CA LYS A 805 1.85 16.79 9.61
C LYS A 805 3.24 17.19 9.13
N LEU A 806 3.60 18.47 9.22
CA LEU A 806 4.93 18.96 8.84
C LEU A 806 6.03 18.31 9.70
N HIS A 807 5.82 18.18 11.02
CA HIS A 807 6.76 17.50 11.91
C HIS A 807 6.86 16.00 11.64
N GLN A 808 5.74 15.35 11.25
CA GLN A 808 5.75 13.94 10.85
C GLN A 808 6.58 13.72 9.57
N ASP A 809 6.47 14.61 8.59
CA ASP A 809 7.27 14.56 7.36
C ASP A 809 8.77 14.81 7.65
N GLN A 810 9.09 15.73 8.57
CA GLN A 810 10.46 15.96 9.04
C GLN A 810 11.06 14.77 9.79
N LEU A 811 10.25 14.10 10.64
CA LEU A 811 10.66 12.89 11.34
C LEU A 811 11.02 11.78 10.34
N LEU A 812 10.16 11.55 9.34
CA LEU A 812 10.38 10.55 8.31
C LEU A 812 11.65 10.85 7.48
N SER A 813 11.88 12.12 7.14
CA SER A 813 13.10 12.55 6.43
C SER A 813 14.36 12.28 7.26
N THR A 814 14.32 12.60 8.56
CA THR A 814 15.46 12.40 9.47
C THR A 814 15.72 10.91 9.72
N GLN A 815 14.66 10.08 9.85
CA GLN A 815 14.77 8.63 9.96
C GLN A 815 15.45 8.00 8.73
N ASN A 816 15.07 8.44 7.52
CA ASN A 816 15.70 7.97 6.28
C ASN A 816 17.20 8.34 6.22
N GLN A 817 17.58 9.54 6.68
CA GLN A 817 18.98 9.95 6.77
C GLN A 817 19.76 9.11 7.79
N THR A 818 19.18 8.83 8.96
CA THR A 818 19.76 7.96 9.99
C THR A 818 19.98 6.54 9.46
N GLN A 819 19.00 5.97 8.75
CA GLN A 819 19.14 4.66 8.13
C GLN A 819 20.27 4.63 7.09
N THR A 820 20.37 5.68 6.26
CA THR A 820 21.46 5.81 5.27
C THR A 820 22.84 5.87 5.95
N LEU A 821 22.98 6.63 7.04
CA LEU A 821 24.23 6.70 7.82
C LEU A 821 24.56 5.34 8.46
N GLN A 822 23.55 4.61 8.95
CA GLN A 822 23.71 3.30 9.55
C GLN A 822 24.20 2.26 8.53
N GLU A 823 23.68 2.29 7.30
CA GLU A 823 24.15 1.45 6.19
C GLU A 823 25.60 1.78 5.80
N GLN A 824 25.96 3.06 5.75
CA GLN A 824 27.34 3.49 5.48
C GLN A 824 28.31 3.05 6.59
N LEU A 825 27.88 3.14 7.86
CA LEU A 825 28.64 2.67 9.01
C LEU A 825 28.86 1.15 8.94
N GLN A 826 27.81 0.38 8.64
CA GLN A 826 27.86 -1.07 8.54
C GLN A 826 28.78 -1.54 7.39
N LYS A 827 28.73 -0.85 6.24
CA LYS A 827 29.66 -1.08 5.13
C LYS A 827 31.11 -0.85 5.57
N LEU A 828 31.40 0.28 6.23
CA LEU A 828 32.75 0.58 6.74
C LEU A 828 33.24 -0.44 7.78
N PHE A 829 32.35 -0.96 8.64
CA PHE A 829 32.69 -2.03 9.57
C PHE A 829 33.11 -3.32 8.84
N SER A 830 32.39 -3.69 7.77
CA SER A 830 32.78 -4.85 6.96
C SER A 830 34.12 -4.68 6.26
N GLU A 831 34.42 -3.48 5.76
CA GLU A 831 35.69 -3.14 5.12
C GLU A 831 36.83 -3.18 6.14
N HIS A 832 36.63 -2.61 7.34
CA HIS A 832 37.60 -2.71 8.44
C HIS A 832 37.83 -4.17 8.86
N GLN A 833 36.79 -5.01 8.91
CA GLN A 833 36.95 -6.42 9.23
C GLN A 833 37.77 -7.16 8.16
N GLN A 834 37.59 -6.83 6.88
CA GLN A 834 38.40 -7.39 5.79
C GLN A 834 39.87 -6.98 5.91
N ILE A 835 40.16 -5.69 6.13
CA ILE A 835 41.52 -5.18 6.34
C ILE A 835 42.16 -5.86 7.56
N SER A 836 41.41 -6.00 8.65
CA SER A 836 41.89 -6.70 9.85
C SER A 836 42.22 -8.17 9.58
N ASN A 837 41.38 -8.88 8.81
CA ASN A 837 41.64 -10.27 8.45
C ASN A 837 42.87 -10.42 7.54
N GLN A 838 43.06 -9.50 6.60
CA GLN A 838 44.26 -9.45 5.74
C GLN A 838 45.52 -9.21 6.56
N ASN A 839 45.48 -8.28 7.51
CA ASN A 839 46.62 -8.01 8.39
C ASN A 839 46.97 -9.24 9.27
N THR A 840 45.95 -9.93 9.80
CA THR A 840 46.17 -11.20 10.54
C THR A 840 46.82 -12.28 9.68
N LEU A 841 46.42 -12.41 8.40
CA LEU A 841 47.04 -13.38 7.48
C LEU A 841 48.50 -13.03 7.20
N LEU A 842 48.82 -11.75 6.97
CA LEU A 842 50.20 -11.29 6.77
C LEU A 842 51.07 -11.53 8.01
N ILE A 843 50.53 -11.36 9.22
CA ILE A 843 51.23 -11.68 10.47
C ILE A 843 51.58 -13.17 10.53
N ILE A 844 50.63 -14.05 10.21
CA ILE A 844 50.86 -15.51 10.18
C ILE A 844 51.93 -15.87 9.14
N GLU A 845 51.88 -15.28 7.95
CA GLU A 845 52.89 -15.48 6.91
C GLU A 845 54.28 -15.01 7.37
N LEU A 846 54.36 -13.84 8.00
CA LEU A 846 55.60 -13.29 8.55
C LEU A 846 56.20 -14.18 9.65
N GLU A 847 55.37 -14.76 10.51
CA GLU A 847 55.81 -15.72 11.53
C GLU A 847 56.35 -17.02 10.92
N ASP A 848 55.68 -17.58 9.91
CA ASP A 848 56.16 -18.75 9.18
C ASP A 848 57.50 -18.46 8.46
N PHE A 849 57.65 -17.27 7.87
CA PHE A 849 58.91 -16.83 7.29
C PHE A 849 60.04 -16.69 8.32
N LYS A 850 59.75 -16.14 9.51
CA LYS A 850 60.73 -16.05 10.61
C LYS A 850 61.18 -17.42 11.09
N LEU A 851 60.26 -18.38 11.20
CA LEU A 851 60.56 -19.79 11.54
C LEU A 851 61.45 -20.46 10.48
N LYS A 852 61.17 -20.22 9.19
CA LYS A 852 62.01 -20.72 8.10
C LYS A 852 63.41 -20.09 8.09
N SER A 853 63.51 -18.78 8.33
CA SER A 853 64.79 -18.07 8.42
C SER A 853 65.65 -18.61 9.56
N THR A 854 65.07 -18.81 10.75
CA THR A 854 65.82 -19.37 11.89
C THR A 854 66.32 -20.78 11.63
N LYS A 855 65.56 -21.61 10.92
CA LYS A 855 66.01 -22.95 10.50
C LYS A 855 67.17 -22.88 9.51
N ILE A 856 67.12 -21.95 8.56
CA ILE A 856 68.19 -21.73 7.58
C ILE A 856 69.46 -21.20 8.27
N ASP A 857 69.33 -20.27 9.22
CA ASP A 857 70.45 -19.76 9.99
C ASP A 857 71.13 -20.88 10.81
N GLN A 858 70.34 -21.78 11.42
CA GLN A 858 70.88 -22.96 12.11
C GLN A 858 71.64 -23.90 11.17
N GLN A 859 71.13 -24.13 9.95
CA GLN A 859 71.80 -24.95 8.93
C GLN A 859 73.10 -24.29 8.45
N HIS A 860 73.10 -22.97 8.27
CA HIS A 860 74.28 -22.21 7.90
C HIS A 860 75.36 -22.26 9.00
N ILE A 861 74.97 -22.13 10.28
CA ILE A 861 75.90 -22.29 11.42
C ILE A 861 76.54 -23.68 11.40
N GLN A 862 75.74 -24.75 11.25
CA GLN A 862 76.25 -26.12 11.17
C GLN A 862 77.20 -26.32 10.00
N LEU A 863 76.86 -25.80 8.81
CA LEU A 863 77.71 -25.89 7.61
C LEU A 863 79.01 -25.10 7.77
N SER A 864 78.96 -23.95 8.44
CA SER A 864 80.14 -23.13 8.73
C SER A 864 81.09 -23.82 9.71
N GLU A 865 80.54 -24.48 10.73
CA GLU A 865 81.31 -25.29 11.70
C GLU A 865 81.97 -26.49 11.02
N THR A 866 81.25 -27.24 10.18
CA THR A 866 81.84 -28.36 9.43
C THR A 866 82.90 -27.88 8.45
N HIS A 867 82.66 -26.79 7.71
CA HIS A 867 83.66 -26.18 6.84
C HIS A 867 84.93 -25.82 7.61
N LYS A 868 84.81 -25.17 8.77
CA LYS A 868 85.95 -24.81 9.62
C LYS A 868 86.74 -26.04 10.09
N LEU A 869 86.06 -27.12 10.46
CA LEU A 869 86.71 -28.38 10.84
C LEU A 869 87.47 -29.00 9.64
N THR A 870 86.85 -29.06 8.47
CA THR A 870 87.47 -29.61 7.24
C THR A 870 88.69 -28.79 6.81
N VAL A 871 88.62 -27.46 6.90
CA VAL A 871 89.77 -26.57 6.62
C VAL A 871 90.92 -26.83 7.60
N ASN A 872 90.62 -26.94 8.90
CA ASN A 872 91.65 -27.26 9.90
C ASN A 872 92.30 -28.64 9.68
N GLU A 873 91.51 -29.64 9.27
CA GLU A 873 92.04 -30.97 8.91
C GLU A 873 92.95 -30.90 7.69
N LEU A 874 92.56 -30.15 6.65
CA LEU A 874 93.38 -29.92 5.46
C LEU A 874 94.70 -29.22 5.81
N ASP A 875 94.65 -28.18 6.65
CA ASP A 875 95.84 -27.44 7.08
C ASP A 875 96.79 -28.34 7.90
N SER A 876 96.25 -29.17 8.79
CA SER A 876 97.05 -30.16 9.53
C SER A 876 97.71 -31.18 8.59
N LEU A 877 96.98 -31.64 7.56
CA LEU A 877 97.52 -32.54 6.53
C LEU A 877 98.60 -31.87 5.67
N LYS A 878 98.41 -30.60 5.28
CA LYS A 878 99.42 -29.80 4.55
C LYS A 878 100.69 -29.59 5.37
N GLN A 879 100.56 -29.33 6.67
CA GLN A 879 101.71 -29.24 7.58
C GLN A 879 102.43 -30.59 7.69
N ARG A 880 101.70 -31.69 7.85
CA ARG A 880 102.27 -33.04 7.89
C ARG A 880 102.94 -33.44 6.58
N PHE A 881 102.36 -33.05 5.44
CA PHE A 881 102.95 -33.27 4.12
C PHE A 881 104.24 -32.48 3.96
N THR A 882 104.27 -31.22 4.42
CA THR A 882 105.48 -30.40 4.41
C THR A 882 106.58 -31.02 5.28
N GLN A 883 106.23 -31.57 6.44
CA GLN A 883 107.16 -32.31 7.29
C GLN A 883 107.68 -33.57 6.59
N LEU A 884 106.80 -34.37 5.98
CA LEU A 884 107.19 -35.56 5.21
C LEU A 884 108.09 -35.22 4.02
N LEU A 885 107.84 -34.10 3.34
CA LEU A 885 108.67 -33.60 2.24
C LEU A 885 110.07 -33.19 2.75
N ASN A 886 110.14 -32.54 3.91
CA ASN A 886 111.40 -32.22 4.56
C ASN A 886 112.16 -33.47 5.00
N ASP A 887 111.46 -34.45 5.58
CA ASP A 887 112.03 -35.75 5.95
C ASP A 887 112.52 -36.51 4.70
N HIS A 888 111.76 -36.48 3.61
CA HIS A 888 112.16 -37.02 2.31
C HIS A 888 113.44 -36.36 1.78
N ASN A 889 113.51 -35.03 1.80
CA ASN A 889 114.71 -34.30 1.37
C ASN A 889 115.92 -34.63 2.23
N ASN A 890 115.72 -34.82 3.54
CA ASN A 890 116.78 -35.21 4.47
C ASN A 890 117.26 -36.65 4.21
N VAL A 891 116.34 -37.58 3.93
CA VAL A 891 116.67 -38.96 3.52
C VAL A 891 117.36 -38.99 2.15
N SER A 892 116.93 -38.14 1.21
CA SER A 892 117.54 -38.01 -0.11
C SER A 892 118.96 -37.42 -0.03
N GLU A 893 119.20 -36.47 0.87
CA GLU A 893 120.54 -35.94 1.13
C GLU A 893 121.42 -36.96 1.86
N GLN A 894 120.87 -37.74 2.80
CA GLN A 894 121.58 -38.89 3.39
C GLN A 894 121.94 -39.93 2.32
N TYR A 895 121.03 -40.21 1.37
CA TYR A 895 121.29 -41.10 0.23
C TYR A 895 122.42 -40.57 -0.66
N ARG A 896 122.43 -39.26 -0.94
CA ARG A 896 123.49 -38.60 -1.69
C ARG A 896 124.84 -38.70 -0.97
N LEU A 897 124.87 -38.51 0.35
CA LEU A 897 126.08 -38.65 1.16
C LEU A 897 126.60 -40.11 1.20
N ILE A 898 125.69 -41.08 1.27
CA ILE A 898 126.02 -42.51 1.18
C ILE A 898 126.56 -42.86 -0.22
N GLN A 899 126.00 -42.28 -1.29
CA GLN A 899 126.51 -42.43 -2.66
C GLN A 899 127.93 -41.85 -2.82
N ILE A 900 128.19 -40.69 -2.23
CA ILE A 900 129.52 -40.06 -2.24
C ILE A 900 130.54 -40.93 -1.46
N GLN A 901 130.18 -41.41 -0.26
CA GLN A 901 131.03 -42.35 0.50
C GLN A 901 131.27 -43.67 -0.26
N PHE A 902 130.26 -44.16 -0.99
CA PHE A 902 130.37 -45.35 -1.82
C PHE A 902 131.34 -45.16 -3.01
N GLU A 903 131.34 -43.98 -3.64
CA GLU A 903 132.26 -43.65 -4.74
C GLU A 903 133.70 -43.44 -4.24
N GLU A 904 133.90 -42.94 -3.02
CA GLU A 904 135.21 -42.84 -2.37
C GLU A 904 135.77 -44.23 -1.96
N GLU A 905 134.94 -45.15 -1.46
CA GLU A 905 135.38 -46.51 -1.11
C GLU A 905 135.67 -47.39 -2.33
N ARG A 906 135.03 -47.12 -3.49
CA ARG A 906 135.22 -47.89 -4.73
C ARG A 906 136.65 -47.82 -5.29
N THR A 907 137.43 -46.80 -4.92
CA THR A 907 138.83 -46.64 -5.35
C THR A 907 139.87 -47.41 -4.53
N ASN A 908 139.48 -48.10 -3.44
CA ASN A 908 140.41 -48.92 -2.64
C ASN A 908 140.16 -50.43 -2.81
N SER A 909 141.19 -51.11 -3.31
CA SER A 909 141.21 -52.51 -3.74
C SER A 909 141.43 -53.49 -2.58
N VAL A 910 140.76 -54.66 -2.65
CA VAL A 910 141.03 -55.99 -2.00
C VAL A 910 139.96 -56.59 -1.05
N GLN A 911 138.73 -56.05 -0.91
CA GLN A 911 137.61 -56.82 -0.28
C GLN A 911 136.23 -56.62 -0.95
N VAL A 912 136.11 -57.06 -2.20
CA VAL A 912 134.95 -56.74 -3.07
C VAL A 912 133.78 -57.73 -2.97
N GLN A 913 133.95 -58.97 -2.50
CA GLN A 913 132.85 -59.97 -2.52
C GLN A 913 131.90 -59.92 -1.31
N GLU A 914 132.38 -59.67 -0.09
CA GLU A 914 131.53 -59.60 1.11
C GLU A 914 130.71 -58.29 1.13
N LYS A 915 131.31 -57.17 0.68
CA LYS A 915 130.66 -55.86 0.63
C LYS A 915 129.53 -55.80 -0.39
N ASN A 916 129.65 -56.50 -1.54
CA ASN A 916 128.58 -56.54 -2.55
C ASN A 916 127.28 -57.19 -2.05
N ARG A 917 127.36 -58.19 -1.16
CA ARG A 917 126.16 -58.81 -0.57
C ARG A 917 125.41 -57.85 0.35
N ILE A 918 126.13 -57.09 1.18
CA ILE A 918 125.55 -56.07 2.06
C ILE A 918 124.96 -54.92 1.24
N ILE A 919 125.60 -54.55 0.12
CA ILE A 919 125.10 -53.53 -0.82
C ILE A 919 123.77 -53.96 -1.45
N ASP A 920 123.64 -55.22 -1.88
CA ASP A 920 122.39 -55.70 -2.47
C ASP A 920 121.25 -55.79 -1.43
N GLU A 921 121.58 -56.12 -0.19
CA GLU A 921 120.63 -56.12 0.92
C GLU A 921 120.17 -54.70 1.30
N LEU A 922 121.10 -53.75 1.39
CA LEU A 922 120.78 -52.34 1.61
C LEU A 922 119.97 -51.75 0.46
N LYS A 923 120.32 -52.05 -0.80
CA LYS A 923 119.52 -51.63 -1.97
C LYS A 923 118.10 -52.19 -1.92
N SER A 924 117.93 -53.46 -1.51
CA SER A 924 116.61 -54.06 -1.37
C SER A 924 115.78 -53.42 -0.24
N GLN A 925 116.41 -53.11 0.89
CA GLN A 925 115.75 -52.39 1.99
C GLN A 925 115.38 -50.96 1.59
N LEU A 926 116.25 -50.27 0.85
CA LEU A 926 116.05 -48.91 0.37
C LEU A 926 114.91 -48.84 -0.67
N LEU A 927 114.87 -49.81 -1.60
CA LEU A 927 113.77 -49.93 -2.57
C LEU A 927 112.43 -50.15 -1.86
N LYS A 928 112.37 -51.01 -0.83
CA LYS A 928 111.16 -51.22 -0.03
C LYS A 928 110.74 -49.96 0.73
N LEU A 929 111.70 -49.20 1.26
CA LEU A 929 111.44 -47.95 1.97
C LEU A 929 110.91 -46.87 1.01
N GLU A 930 111.47 -46.78 -0.19
CA GLU A 930 111.05 -45.86 -1.24
C GLU A 930 109.66 -46.21 -1.78
N GLU A 931 109.37 -47.50 -1.97
CA GLU A 931 108.02 -47.97 -2.35
C GLU A 931 106.99 -47.66 -1.26
N THR A 932 107.30 -47.91 0.02
CA THR A 932 106.38 -47.55 1.12
C THR A 932 106.18 -46.04 1.26
N HIS A 933 107.25 -45.26 1.04
CA HIS A 933 107.17 -43.81 1.06
C HIS A 933 106.33 -43.25 -0.09
N GLN A 934 106.53 -43.73 -1.31
CA GLN A 934 105.73 -43.31 -2.47
C GLN A 934 104.25 -43.66 -2.31
N VAL A 935 103.93 -44.84 -1.74
CA VAL A 935 102.55 -45.22 -1.41
C VAL A 935 101.94 -44.28 -0.37
N THR A 936 102.71 -43.89 0.65
CA THR A 936 102.25 -42.97 1.71
C THR A 936 102.01 -41.56 1.18
N ILE A 937 102.91 -41.05 0.33
CA ILE A 937 102.75 -39.76 -0.36
C ILE A 937 101.50 -39.78 -1.25
N LYS A 938 101.31 -40.84 -2.03
CA LYS A 938 100.13 -40.98 -2.90
C LYS A 938 98.83 -41.02 -2.11
N LEU A 939 98.78 -41.74 -0.99
CA LEU A 939 97.62 -41.80 -0.10
C LEU A 939 97.29 -40.41 0.49
N HIS A 940 98.30 -39.65 0.91
CA HIS A 940 98.11 -38.30 1.43
C HIS A 940 97.65 -37.30 0.35
N LEU A 941 98.18 -37.39 -0.87
CA LEU A 941 97.73 -36.57 -2.01
C LEU A 941 96.27 -36.84 -2.35
N THR A 942 95.86 -38.12 -2.43
CA THR A 942 94.44 -38.48 -2.64
C THR A 942 93.56 -37.92 -1.52
N LYS A 943 94.02 -37.94 -0.26
CA LYS A 943 93.24 -37.39 0.85
C LYS A 943 93.13 -35.86 0.82
N ILE A 944 94.17 -35.17 0.36
CA ILE A 944 94.16 -33.72 0.14
C ILE A 944 93.14 -33.35 -0.95
N GLU A 945 93.15 -34.07 -2.08
CA GLU A 945 92.18 -33.86 -3.16
C GLU A 945 90.73 -34.08 -2.70
N GLU A 946 90.46 -35.13 -1.91
CA GLU A 946 89.14 -35.37 -1.32
C GLU A 946 88.66 -34.21 -0.43
N LEU A 947 89.56 -33.68 0.42
CA LEU A 947 89.25 -32.57 1.32
C LEU A 947 89.06 -31.25 0.57
N GLU A 948 89.83 -31.00 -0.48
CA GLU A 948 89.68 -29.80 -1.33
C GLU A 948 88.33 -29.82 -2.08
N ILE A 949 87.90 -30.98 -2.59
CA ILE A 949 86.56 -31.15 -3.19
C ILE A 949 85.45 -30.90 -2.16
N LEU A 950 85.61 -31.40 -0.93
CA LEU A 950 84.68 -31.16 0.17
C LEU A 950 84.58 -29.68 0.55
N ILE A 951 85.71 -28.97 0.62
CA ILE A 951 85.76 -27.53 0.89
C ILE A 951 85.03 -26.75 -0.21
N ILE A 952 85.33 -27.01 -1.49
CA ILE A 952 84.64 -26.37 -2.62
C ILE A 952 83.12 -26.62 -2.54
N THR A 953 82.71 -27.84 -2.16
CA THR A 953 81.30 -28.20 -2.00
C THR A 953 80.64 -27.41 -0.87
N HIS A 954 81.31 -27.27 0.28
CA HIS A 954 80.84 -26.47 1.40
C HIS A 954 80.80 -24.97 1.09
N GLU A 955 81.81 -24.41 0.42
CA GLU A 955 81.85 -23.01 -0.01
C GLU A 955 80.72 -22.69 -0.99
N LYS A 956 80.46 -23.59 -1.95
CA LYS A 956 79.30 -23.49 -2.84
C LYS A 956 77.99 -23.48 -2.04
N GLY A 957 77.84 -24.40 -1.08
CA GLY A 957 76.70 -24.44 -0.17
C GLY A 957 76.52 -23.12 0.61
N MET A 958 77.59 -22.56 1.17
CA MET A 958 77.55 -21.27 1.88
C MET A 958 77.12 -20.11 0.95
N SER A 959 77.55 -20.12 -0.31
CA SER A 959 77.15 -19.09 -1.29
C SER A 959 75.65 -19.19 -1.66
N GLU A 960 75.12 -20.41 -1.76
CA GLU A 960 73.69 -20.65 -1.99
C GLU A 960 72.85 -20.23 -0.78
N PHE A 961 73.32 -20.50 0.44
CA PHE A 961 72.66 -20.04 1.67
C PHE A 961 72.64 -18.51 1.79
N LYS A 962 73.72 -17.83 1.40
CA LYS A 962 73.78 -16.38 1.40
C LYS A 962 72.75 -15.75 0.46
N SER A 963 72.59 -16.30 -0.75
CA SER A 963 71.58 -15.81 -1.70
C SER A 963 70.15 -16.08 -1.23
N LEU A 964 69.88 -17.24 -0.63
CA LEU A 964 68.58 -17.57 -0.02
C LEU A 964 68.24 -16.63 1.15
N SER A 965 69.21 -16.32 2.01
CA SER A 965 69.04 -15.36 3.12
C SER A 965 68.70 -13.96 2.60
N GLU A 966 69.34 -13.52 1.52
CA GLU A 966 69.11 -12.19 0.93
C GLU A 966 67.74 -12.09 0.25
N ILE A 967 67.29 -13.15 -0.44
CA ILE A 967 65.93 -13.25 -0.98
C ILE A 967 64.89 -13.18 0.15
N GLN A 968 65.11 -13.89 1.25
CA GLN A 968 64.21 -13.87 2.40
C GLN A 968 64.14 -12.51 3.08
N LYS A 969 65.27 -11.79 3.21
CA LYS A 969 65.29 -10.42 3.73
C LYS A 969 64.46 -9.47 2.88
N ASN A 970 64.53 -9.58 1.55
CA ASN A 970 63.72 -8.77 0.65
C ASN A 970 62.22 -9.10 0.80
N GLN A 971 61.86 -10.37 0.87
CA GLN A 971 60.46 -10.80 1.09
C GLN A 971 59.90 -10.33 2.44
N ILE A 972 60.68 -10.39 3.52
CA ILE A 972 60.28 -9.85 4.82
C ILE A 972 60.08 -8.34 4.75
N THR A 973 60.95 -7.63 4.02
CA THR A 973 60.85 -6.17 3.84
C THR A 973 59.59 -5.79 3.08
N ASP A 974 59.24 -6.54 2.02
CA ASP A 974 58.01 -6.33 1.25
C ASP A 974 56.74 -6.59 2.08
N LEU A 975 56.73 -7.66 2.90
CA LEU A 975 55.61 -7.96 3.81
C LEU A 975 55.43 -6.87 4.87
N LEU A 976 56.52 -6.36 5.44
CA LEU A 976 56.47 -5.24 6.40
C LEU A 976 55.95 -3.95 5.77
N ALA A 977 56.30 -3.66 4.51
CA ALA A 977 55.76 -2.52 3.77
C ALA A 977 54.25 -2.66 3.52
N GLN A 978 53.78 -3.86 3.17
CA GLN A 978 52.34 -4.14 3.01
C GLN A 978 51.58 -4.00 4.33
N MET A 979 52.14 -4.48 5.44
CA MET A 979 51.55 -4.29 6.77
C MET A 979 51.42 -2.80 7.13
N ALA A 980 52.47 -2.00 6.89
CA ALA A 980 52.44 -0.56 7.15
C ALA A 980 51.37 0.17 6.32
N GLN A 981 51.17 -0.24 5.06
CA GLN A 981 50.11 0.29 4.21
C GLN A 981 48.72 -0.05 4.78
N LEU A 982 48.47 -1.31 5.15
CA LEU A 982 47.19 -1.73 5.71
C LEU A 982 46.91 -1.07 7.08
N GLU A 983 47.93 -0.79 7.87
CA GLU A 983 47.79 -0.03 9.11
C GLU A 983 47.39 1.43 8.86
N SER A 984 47.93 2.07 7.82
CA SER A 984 47.52 3.41 7.40
C SER A 984 46.06 3.43 6.92
N GLU A 985 45.66 2.46 6.09
CA GLU A 985 44.28 2.33 5.61
C GLU A 985 43.32 2.08 6.79
N ARG A 986 43.71 1.22 7.75
CA ARG A 986 42.94 0.98 8.97
C ARG A 986 42.75 2.27 9.78
N ALA A 987 43.78 3.10 9.93
CA ALA A 987 43.69 4.36 10.66
C ALA A 987 42.71 5.34 9.99
N GLU A 988 42.72 5.44 8.66
CA GLU A 988 41.77 6.26 7.89
C GLU A 988 40.31 5.76 8.08
N HIS A 989 40.11 4.45 8.00
CA HIS A 989 38.79 3.83 8.25
C HIS A 989 38.28 4.10 9.68
N ILE A 990 39.16 4.04 10.69
CA ILE A 990 38.80 4.36 12.08
C ILE A 990 38.36 5.82 12.21
N ALA A 991 39.11 6.77 11.63
CA ALA A 991 38.74 8.19 11.66
C ALA A 991 37.39 8.45 10.97
N LYS A 992 37.14 7.81 9.84
CA LYS A 992 35.86 7.91 9.12
C LYS A 992 34.69 7.30 9.91
N ASN A 993 34.92 6.18 10.59
CA ASN A 993 33.93 5.54 11.45
C ASN A 993 33.57 6.42 12.65
N GLN A 994 34.57 7.05 13.28
CA GLN A 994 34.34 8.05 14.34
C GLN A 994 33.51 9.24 13.86
N SER A 995 33.83 9.81 12.68
CA SER A 995 33.06 10.91 12.09
C SER A 995 31.59 10.53 11.82
N LEU A 996 31.34 9.35 11.25
CA LEU A 996 29.98 8.88 10.97
C LEU A 996 29.20 8.57 12.26
N THR A 997 29.88 8.06 13.29
CA THR A 997 29.27 7.82 14.61
C THR A 997 28.81 9.13 15.25
N ILE A 998 29.61 10.19 15.15
CA ILE A 998 29.24 11.53 15.64
C ILE A 998 28.00 12.05 14.89
N GLN A 999 27.97 11.90 13.55
CA GLN A 999 26.81 12.32 12.74
C GLN A 999 25.55 11.51 13.06
N LEU A 1000 25.70 10.20 13.27
CA LEU A 1000 24.59 9.31 13.64
C LEU A 1000 24.00 9.72 15.00
N ASN A 1001 24.85 9.97 16.00
CA ASN A 1001 24.41 10.40 17.32
C ASN A 1001 23.67 11.75 17.27
N ALA A 1002 24.19 12.71 16.51
CA ALA A 1002 23.53 14.00 16.32
C ALA A 1002 22.14 13.87 15.65
N ASN A 1003 21.98 12.92 14.72
CA ASN A 1003 20.68 12.65 14.10
C ASN A 1003 19.72 11.91 15.02
N ILE A 1004 20.21 11.00 15.88
CA ILE A 1004 19.40 10.35 16.92
C ILE A 1004 18.86 11.39 17.91
N GLU A 1005 19.69 12.33 18.35
CA GLU A 1005 19.27 13.45 19.21
C GLU A 1005 18.17 14.29 18.54
N ARG A 1006 18.31 14.62 17.25
CA ARG A 1006 17.26 15.34 16.50
C ARG A 1006 15.96 14.55 16.40
N ILE A 1007 16.02 13.23 16.19
CA ILE A 1007 14.83 12.38 16.16
C ILE A 1007 14.10 12.46 17.51
N HIS A 1008 14.85 12.33 18.60
CA HIS A 1008 14.30 12.43 19.95
C HIS A 1008 13.65 13.80 20.23
N ASP A 1009 14.25 14.90 19.78
CA ASP A 1009 13.68 16.23 19.90
C ASP A 1009 12.38 16.40 19.10
N VAL A 1010 12.33 15.89 17.87
CA VAL A 1010 11.12 15.91 17.02
C VAL A 1010 10.02 15.00 17.59
N GLU A 1011 10.37 13.85 18.15
CA GLU A 1011 9.43 12.97 18.84
C GLU A 1011 8.81 13.64 20.07
N ASN A 1012 9.60 14.34 20.88
CA ASN A 1012 9.09 15.11 22.02
C ASN A 1012 8.15 16.24 21.59
N GLN A 1013 8.47 16.93 20.48
CA GLN A 1013 7.59 17.94 19.90
C GLN A 1013 6.27 17.32 19.39
N ASN A 1014 6.35 16.18 18.70
CA ASN A 1014 5.16 15.46 18.24
C ASN A 1014 4.27 14.99 19.40
N ASN A 1015 4.86 14.47 20.47
CA ASN A 1015 4.10 14.07 21.67
C ASN A 1015 3.38 15.27 22.31
N THR A 1016 4.02 16.44 22.32
CA THR A 1016 3.42 17.69 22.80
C THR A 1016 2.25 18.12 21.92
N LEU A 1017 2.45 18.20 20.60
CA LEU A 1017 1.40 18.53 19.63
C LEU A 1017 0.25 17.53 19.65
N GLN A 1018 0.52 16.24 19.84
CA GLN A 1018 -0.51 15.21 19.97
C GLN A 1018 -1.34 15.41 21.23
N SER A 1019 -0.73 15.79 22.35
CA SER A 1019 -1.45 16.13 23.58
C SER A 1019 -2.34 17.36 23.39
N GLU A 1020 -1.84 18.40 22.74
CA GLU A 1020 -2.61 19.61 22.41
C GLU A 1020 -3.79 19.30 21.47
N LEU A 1021 -3.56 18.46 20.45
CA LEU A 1021 -4.60 18.00 19.54
C LEU A 1021 -5.71 17.23 20.28
N GLN A 1022 -5.34 16.33 21.21
CA GLN A 1022 -6.30 15.60 22.03
C GLN A 1022 -7.11 16.53 22.94
N GLN A 1023 -6.48 17.53 23.54
CA GLN A 1023 -7.18 18.53 24.35
C GLN A 1023 -8.16 19.37 23.52
N LEU A 1024 -7.76 19.79 22.31
CA LEU A 1024 -8.65 20.53 21.40
C LEU A 1024 -9.80 19.69 20.89
N GLN A 1025 -9.57 18.42 20.53
CA GLN A 1025 -10.62 17.49 20.14
C GLN A 1025 -11.63 17.27 21.28
N LYS A 1026 -11.16 17.16 22.52
CA LYS A 1026 -12.03 17.07 23.69
C LYS A 1026 -12.88 18.32 23.86
N ARG A 1027 -12.29 19.52 23.78
CA ARG A 1027 -13.04 20.79 23.83
C ARG A 1027 -14.08 20.89 22.71
N PHE A 1028 -13.73 20.44 21.51
CA PHE A 1028 -14.65 20.40 20.37
C PHE A 1028 -15.84 19.46 20.60
N GLN A 1029 -15.59 18.27 21.16
CA GLN A 1029 -16.65 17.32 21.55
C GLN A 1029 -17.57 17.89 22.63
N GLU A 1030 -16.99 18.52 23.67
CA GLU A 1030 -17.75 19.20 24.73
C GLU A 1030 -18.62 20.34 24.17
N SER A 1031 -18.08 21.15 23.26
CA SER A 1031 -18.83 22.21 22.58
C SER A 1031 -19.96 21.67 21.70
N ASN A 1032 -19.74 20.56 20.99
CA ASN A 1032 -20.79 19.92 20.19
C ASN A 1032 -21.90 19.33 21.06
N HIS A 1033 -21.56 18.75 22.21
CA HIS A 1033 -22.54 18.28 23.17
C HIS A 1033 -23.40 19.43 23.70
N LEU A 1034 -22.78 20.54 24.11
CA LEU A 1034 -23.48 21.75 24.56
C LEU A 1034 -24.40 22.33 23.48
N ASN A 1035 -23.95 22.36 22.22
CA ASN A 1035 -24.77 22.80 21.09
C ASN A 1035 -25.96 21.84 20.84
N GLY A 1036 -25.75 20.53 21.03
CA GLY A 1036 -26.81 19.53 21.00
C GLY A 1036 -27.89 19.76 22.06
N GLU A 1037 -27.49 20.01 23.31
CA GLU A 1037 -28.40 20.33 24.41
C GLU A 1037 -29.18 21.62 24.16
N GLN A 1038 -28.52 22.66 23.64
CA GLN A 1038 -29.17 23.92 23.30
C GLN A 1038 -30.21 23.76 22.19
N LYS A 1039 -29.93 22.95 21.15
CA LYS A 1039 -30.90 22.63 20.10
C LYS A 1039 -32.12 21.91 20.65
N VAL A 1040 -31.94 20.96 21.56
CA VAL A 1040 -33.05 20.28 22.24
C VAL A 1040 -33.90 21.27 23.03
N LEU A 1041 -33.27 22.21 23.76
CA LEU A 1041 -33.97 23.25 24.49
C LEU A 1041 -34.77 24.18 23.57
N ILE A 1042 -34.20 24.57 22.41
CA ILE A 1042 -34.89 25.37 21.39
C ILE A 1042 -36.12 24.64 20.87
N ILE A 1043 -36.00 23.36 20.52
CA ILE A 1043 -37.13 22.54 20.06
C ILE A 1043 -38.23 22.47 21.13
N GLN A 1044 -37.87 22.25 22.40
CA GLN A 1044 -38.84 22.26 23.51
C GLN A 1044 -39.54 23.61 23.68
N LEU A 1045 -38.83 24.71 23.47
CA LEU A 1045 -39.41 26.06 23.51
C LEU A 1045 -40.34 26.31 22.32
N GLU A 1046 -39.98 25.87 21.12
CA GLU A 1046 -40.82 25.96 19.91
C GLU A 1046 -42.11 25.14 20.06
N GLU A 1047 -42.02 23.93 20.61
CA GLU A 1047 -43.19 23.10 20.95
C GLU A 1047 -44.10 23.82 21.95
N ARG A 1048 -43.53 24.42 23.00
CA ARG A 1048 -44.29 25.17 24.00
C ARG A 1048 -44.94 26.42 23.42
N ILE A 1049 -44.26 27.16 22.54
CA ILE A 1049 -44.83 28.30 21.80
C ILE A 1049 -46.00 27.83 20.93
N THR A 1050 -45.87 26.68 20.26
CA THR A 1050 -46.94 26.11 19.42
C THR A 1050 -48.18 25.78 20.24
N VAL A 1051 -48.02 25.19 21.43
CA VAL A 1051 -49.12 24.93 22.37
C VAL A 1051 -49.78 26.24 22.83
N LEU A 1052 -49.00 27.25 23.19
CA LEU A 1052 -49.53 28.56 23.61
C LEU A 1052 -50.29 29.26 22.47
N ILE A 1053 -49.83 29.16 21.22
CA ILE A 1053 -50.56 29.68 20.05
C ILE A 1053 -51.90 28.97 19.88
N ALA A 1054 -51.96 27.65 20.10
CA ALA A 1054 -53.21 26.89 20.02
C ALA A 1054 -54.20 27.29 21.15
N GLU A 1055 -53.71 27.54 22.36
CA GLU A 1055 -54.51 28.06 23.48
C GLU A 1055 -55.06 29.46 23.20
N VAL A 1056 -54.25 30.36 22.62
CA VAL A 1056 -54.71 31.71 22.23
C VAL A 1056 -55.82 31.60 21.18
N LYS A 1057 -55.66 30.75 20.15
CA LYS A 1057 -56.70 30.54 19.13
C LYS A 1057 -58.00 29.98 19.70
N THR A 1058 -57.93 29.09 20.69
CA THR A 1058 -59.12 28.57 21.36
C THR A 1058 -59.82 29.65 22.18
N LYS A 1059 -59.05 30.49 22.88
CA LYS A 1059 -59.59 31.65 23.62
C LYS A 1059 -60.18 32.73 22.70
N GLU A 1060 -59.57 33.00 21.55
CA GLU A 1060 -60.16 33.85 20.50
C GLU A 1060 -61.51 33.29 20.05
N GLY A 1061 -61.62 31.97 19.84
CA GLY A 1061 -62.88 31.31 19.52
C GLY A 1061 -63.96 31.46 20.61
N GLU A 1062 -63.58 31.41 21.89
CA GLU A 1062 -64.47 31.69 23.01
C GLU A 1062 -64.92 33.16 23.04
N ILE A 1063 -64.02 34.10 22.75
CA ILE A 1063 -64.31 35.54 22.66
C ILE A 1063 -65.30 35.81 21.51
N VAL A 1064 -65.11 35.18 20.34
CA VAL A 1064 -66.06 35.31 19.21
C VAL A 1064 -67.46 34.80 19.60
N LYS A 1065 -67.56 33.69 20.34
CA LYS A 1065 -68.86 33.21 20.85
C LYS A 1065 -69.50 34.19 21.83
N LEU A 1066 -68.71 34.80 22.71
CA LEU A 1066 -69.17 35.85 23.63
C LEU A 1066 -69.67 37.09 22.86
N ILE A 1067 -68.96 37.51 21.81
CA ILE A 1067 -69.38 38.62 20.95
C ILE A 1067 -70.73 38.31 20.27
N GLN A 1068 -70.92 37.09 19.75
CA GLN A 1068 -72.21 36.67 19.18
C GLN A 1068 -73.36 36.70 20.19
N VAL A 1069 -73.11 36.31 21.44
CA VAL A 1069 -74.10 36.40 22.53
C VAL A 1069 -74.43 37.87 22.85
N ILE A 1070 -73.42 38.74 22.91
CA ILE A 1070 -73.61 40.18 23.15
C ILE A 1070 -74.40 40.83 22.00
N GLU A 1071 -74.14 40.47 20.75
CA GLU A 1071 -74.87 40.96 19.58
C GLU A 1071 -76.34 40.50 19.59
N SER A 1072 -76.59 39.24 19.97
CA SER A 1072 -77.95 38.71 20.20
C SER A 1072 -78.71 39.46 21.29
N GLN A 1073 -78.05 39.80 22.40
CA GLN A 1073 -78.63 40.58 23.49
C GLN A 1073 -78.91 42.03 23.07
N LYS A 1074 -77.99 42.63 22.30
CA LYS A 1074 -78.16 43.98 21.73
C LYS A 1074 -79.38 44.04 20.80
N GLN A 1075 -79.60 43.02 19.98
CA GLN A 1075 -80.78 42.95 19.12
C GLN A 1075 -82.08 42.89 19.94
N SER A 1076 -82.11 42.06 20.99
CA SER A 1076 -83.25 42.00 21.91
C SER A 1076 -83.53 43.37 22.57
N MET A 1077 -82.48 44.12 22.93
CA MET A 1077 -82.63 45.47 23.49
C MET A 1077 -83.23 46.48 22.50
N ILE A 1078 -82.84 46.40 21.22
CA ILE A 1078 -83.41 47.25 20.15
C ILE A 1078 -84.92 46.97 20.01
N ASP A 1079 -85.32 45.69 20.06
CA ASP A 1079 -86.73 45.29 19.97
C ASP A 1079 -87.54 45.82 21.19
N TYR A 1080 -86.93 45.81 22.39
CA TYR A 1080 -87.53 46.41 23.59
C TYR A 1080 -87.65 47.95 23.49
N GLU A 1081 -86.67 48.64 22.92
CA GLU A 1081 -86.76 50.08 22.70
C GLU A 1081 -87.89 50.44 21.72
N GLU A 1082 -88.11 49.62 20.69
CA GLU A 1082 -89.22 49.82 19.75
C GLU A 1082 -90.59 49.63 20.43
N LEU A 1083 -90.70 48.62 21.31
CA LEU A 1083 -91.88 48.40 22.13
C LEU A 1083 -92.15 49.59 23.07
N ILE A 1084 -91.10 50.13 23.71
CA ILE A 1084 -91.20 51.30 24.58
C ILE A 1084 -91.66 52.54 23.78
N ARG A 1085 -91.20 52.74 22.53
CA ARG A 1085 -91.69 53.83 21.67
C ARG A 1085 -93.17 53.67 21.33
N LYS A 1086 -93.63 52.45 21.03
CA LYS A 1086 -95.05 52.17 20.78
C LYS A 1086 -95.92 52.46 22.01
N LEU A 1087 -95.46 52.05 23.19
CA LEU A 1087 -96.16 52.33 24.46
C LEU A 1087 -96.19 53.83 24.79
N LYS A 1088 -95.09 54.56 24.57
CA LYS A 1088 -95.06 56.02 24.75
C LYS A 1088 -96.02 56.74 23.82
N ALA A 1089 -96.15 56.30 22.57
CA ALA A 1089 -97.13 56.87 21.63
C ALA A 1089 -98.58 56.66 22.10
N GLN A 1090 -98.91 55.50 22.66
CA GLN A 1090 -100.23 55.21 23.24
C GLN A 1090 -100.53 56.05 24.48
N ILE A 1091 -99.52 56.30 25.34
CA ILE A 1091 -99.67 57.17 26.51
C ILE A 1091 -100.00 58.61 26.09
N VAL A 1092 -99.39 59.13 25.02
CA VAL A 1092 -99.68 60.48 24.49
C VAL A 1092 -101.12 60.58 23.95
N GLU A 1093 -101.67 59.52 23.34
CA GLU A 1093 -103.09 59.47 22.93
C GLU A 1093 -104.05 59.45 24.13
N LEU A 1094 -103.70 58.70 25.19
CA LEU A 1094 -104.47 58.65 26.42
C LEU A 1094 -104.45 60.01 27.15
N GLU A 1095 -103.32 60.71 27.15
CA GLU A 1095 -103.21 62.07 27.71
C GLU A 1095 -104.05 63.09 26.93
N LYS A 1096 -104.09 63.02 25.59
CA LYS A 1096 -105.00 63.84 24.77
C LYS A 1096 -106.47 63.56 25.07
N SER A 1097 -106.82 62.30 25.31
CA SER A 1097 -108.18 61.89 25.66
C SER A 1097 -108.57 62.37 27.06
N ASN A 1098 -107.64 62.34 28.01
CA ASN A 1098 -107.83 62.84 29.38
C ASN A 1098 -107.95 64.38 29.41
N LEU A 1099 -107.19 65.08 28.57
CA LEU A 1099 -107.33 66.53 28.39
C LEU A 1099 -108.72 66.89 27.86
N ARG A 1100 -109.22 66.17 26.84
CA ARG A 1100 -110.58 66.34 26.32
C ARG A 1100 -111.63 66.17 27.43
N LEU A 1101 -111.54 65.09 28.21
CA LEU A 1101 -112.41 64.84 29.37
C LEU A 1101 -112.37 65.97 30.40
N LYS A 1102 -111.19 66.52 30.73
CA LYS A 1102 -111.08 67.69 31.64
C LYS A 1102 -111.76 68.94 31.08
N THR A 1103 -111.67 69.20 29.77
CA THR A 1103 -112.41 70.30 29.12
C THR A 1103 -113.92 70.09 29.20
N THR A 1104 -114.39 68.87 28.92
CA THR A 1104 -115.82 68.53 29.03
C THR A 1104 -116.32 68.68 30.47
N LEU A 1105 -115.52 68.27 31.45
CA LEU A 1105 -115.86 68.36 32.87
C LEU A 1105 -115.85 69.81 33.38
N LYS A 1106 -115.00 70.68 32.81
CA LYS A 1106 -115.05 72.12 33.04
C LYS A 1106 -116.32 72.73 32.46
N HIS A 1107 -116.70 72.34 31.25
CA HIS A 1107 -117.96 72.77 30.63
C HIS A 1107 -119.19 72.31 31.41
N TYR A 1108 -119.21 71.08 31.94
CA TYR A 1108 -120.28 70.62 32.83
C TYR A 1108 -120.33 71.38 34.16
N LYS A 1109 -119.18 71.81 34.70
CA LYS A 1109 -119.16 72.66 35.91
C LYS A 1109 -119.64 74.07 35.64
N GLU A 1110 -119.35 74.64 34.47
CA GLU A 1110 -119.88 75.94 34.03
C GLU A 1110 -121.38 75.85 33.76
N LEU A 1111 -121.86 74.81 33.07
CA LEU A 1111 -123.27 74.55 32.83
C LEU A 1111 -124.05 74.30 34.14
N SER A 1112 -123.46 73.56 35.08
CA SER A 1112 -124.04 73.35 36.42
C SER A 1112 -124.11 74.64 37.23
N LYS A 1113 -123.24 75.61 36.97
CA LYS A 1113 -123.24 76.92 37.63
C LYS A 1113 -124.29 77.84 37.02
N GLU A 1114 -124.43 77.82 35.68
CA GLU A 1114 -125.52 78.51 34.97
C GLU A 1114 -126.90 77.95 35.33
N MET A 1115 -127.03 76.63 35.49
CA MET A 1115 -128.29 76.02 35.96
C MET A 1115 -128.62 76.33 37.42
N ALA A 1116 -127.62 76.65 38.25
CA ALA A 1116 -127.83 77.08 39.64
C ALA A 1116 -128.14 78.58 39.78
N GLU A 1117 -127.98 79.37 38.71
CA GLU A 1117 -128.34 80.80 38.63
C GLU A 1117 -129.74 81.01 37.97
N ILE A 1118 -130.43 79.93 37.60
CA ILE A 1118 -131.81 79.94 37.07
C ILE A 1118 -132.86 79.62 38.16
N ASP A 1119 -132.41 79.27 39.38
CA ASP A 1119 -133.15 79.51 40.64
C ASP A 1119 -132.69 80.85 41.24
#